data_AF-A0A1D2N611-F1
#
_entry.id   AF-A0A1D2N611-F1
#
_cell.length_a   1.000
_cell.length_b   1.000
_cell.length_c   1.000
_cell.angle_alpha   90.00
_cell.angle_beta   90.00
_cell.angle_gamma   90.00
#
_symmetry.space_group_name_H-M   'P 1'
#
loop_
_entity.id
_entity.type
_entity.pdbx_description
1 polymer ?
#
loop_
_entity_poly.entity_id
_entity_poly.type
_entity_poly.pdbx_seq_one_letter_code
_entity_poly.pdbx_strand_id
1 'polypeptide(L)'
;MKCSTVSLFATALLCFSILQGAVGHNILFFHGVATSSHRTAIWPLASALADLGHNITYIFAIDPLKRVGSHPKIEEIVPSKMVSLNRDFVADFDINIRLENRVDEWLQNVFSFGVTICEAFYDSPETQEWLSRPNLHYDLVLIDASFGECSYGLVHKFKAKHIVFTPFVCGLVYDTFGVVPESSSIPDPFFDFVPIQMTLMQRFWNTIAPLMWRYNGLKYIEQLEPVVKNKLNLTDMPPIVELEKNTSLVFYNGHFVEEYPMSLPPMYVSYSGIRCDPNRKNKPLPTQFANFINDTNAFIYVSLGSAVDVGKMPVSLRTSFFEAFKSFTGLKFFWRWSGPIPEDKPDNVMLAPWFPQLDMLDHPKIKAFITQGGRPSIQEALCSNVPIISIPIFADQDHNAMKLERIGALVRLDINTITENDIAKAIQQVLYNPKYSEKMGELSRMFKDRPVDPLKNLVYWTEYALRHDTSLLKPLAMEQTCTATASHKTAIWPLAAKLADLGHHVTYIFPMYKKVGSHPRIEEIIPSKMVPLLAKFLSEFDINIRLNNQTEQWVMTAFENSVDFCASFYESPEIQEWIVRPDLHFDLIFIDASLGECGYGLVHMFQAKHGVDHAVPVIWRYNQYEFGKTLHSVIEEKLNITNLPPLVEFERNSSLVFLNHHFVEEYPISLPPLFVPYSGLGCSKNTKVKPLPEKLANFIQDTDGFIYVSFGSAVIASGMPKSMRDTFFEAFEAFPNLKFFLEMDWNCSGKYTKECFAS
;
A
#
# COMPACT_ATOMS: atom_id res chain seq x y z
N MET A 1 23.51 12.17 50.70
CA MET A 1 23.96 11.05 49.83
C MET A 1 22.85 10.41 48.97
N LYS A 2 21.55 10.45 49.30
CA LYS A 2 20.49 9.83 48.47
C LYS A 2 20.10 10.58 47.18
N CYS A 3 20.46 11.86 47.05
CA CYS A 3 20.08 12.70 45.90
C CYS A 3 21.02 12.54 44.68
N SER A 4 22.32 12.21 44.90
CA SER A 4 23.26 12.00 43.78
C SER A 4 23.08 10.63 43.11
N THR A 5 22.63 9.62 43.84
CA THR A 5 22.40 8.27 43.30
C THR A 5 21.22 8.20 42.34
N VAL A 6 20.14 8.96 42.59
CA VAL A 6 18.97 9.01 41.69
C VAL A 6 19.29 9.78 40.41
N SER A 7 20.06 10.86 40.52
CA SER A 7 20.53 11.62 39.36
C SER A 7 21.50 10.80 38.50
N LEU A 8 22.44 10.05 39.11
CA LEU A 8 23.31 9.12 38.38
C LEU A 8 22.54 7.99 37.69
N PHE A 9 21.50 7.44 38.33
CA PHE A 9 20.66 6.39 37.72
C PHE A 9 19.83 6.93 36.55
N ALA A 10 19.24 8.12 36.68
CA ALA A 10 18.50 8.77 35.60
C ALA A 10 19.41 9.16 34.43
N THR A 11 20.63 9.62 34.72
CA THR A 11 21.63 9.96 33.68
C THR A 11 22.16 8.69 33.01
N ALA A 12 22.36 7.60 33.76
CA ALA A 12 22.75 6.31 33.21
C ALA A 12 21.64 5.69 32.35
N LEU A 13 20.37 5.79 32.76
CA LEU A 13 19.22 5.38 31.96
C LEU A 13 19.10 6.20 30.68
N LEU A 14 19.24 7.53 30.75
CA LEU A 14 19.27 8.39 29.56
C LEU A 14 20.45 8.04 28.64
N CYS A 15 21.64 7.82 29.18
CA CYS A 15 22.79 7.36 28.40
C CYS A 15 22.56 5.97 27.80
N PHE A 16 21.89 5.05 28.50
CA PHE A 16 21.56 3.71 27.99
C PHE A 16 20.50 3.77 26.87
N SER A 17 19.50 4.65 26.99
CA SER A 17 18.52 4.92 25.93
C SER A 17 19.15 5.59 24.71
N ILE A 18 20.11 6.50 24.91
CA ILE A 18 20.88 7.13 23.83
C ILE A 18 21.85 6.13 23.19
N LEU A 19 22.44 5.20 23.97
CA LEU A 19 23.32 4.15 23.48
C LEU A 19 22.57 3.06 22.69
N GLN A 20 21.34 2.71 23.07
CA GLN A 20 20.50 1.81 22.27
C GLN A 20 20.10 2.43 20.92
N GLY A 21 20.03 3.76 20.82
CA GLY A 21 19.84 4.49 19.57
C GLY A 21 21.12 4.68 18.72
N ALA A 22 22.28 4.23 19.20
CA ALA A 22 23.59 4.47 18.58
C ALA A 22 24.29 3.20 18.06
N VAL A 23 23.65 2.03 18.10
CA VAL A 23 24.22 0.79 17.56
C VAL A 23 23.75 0.58 16.12
N GLY A 24 24.67 0.79 15.18
CA GLY A 24 24.46 0.40 13.78
C GLY A 24 24.28 -1.12 13.69
N HIS A 25 23.14 -1.55 13.14
CA HIS A 25 22.87 -2.96 12.85
C HIS A 25 23.60 -3.42 11.58
N ASN A 26 23.92 -4.70 11.49
CA ASN A 26 24.48 -5.32 10.29
C ASN A 26 23.35 -5.77 9.37
N ILE A 27 23.21 -5.14 8.21
CA ILE A 27 22.09 -5.37 7.26
C ILE A 27 22.65 -5.86 5.92
N LEU A 28 22.15 -7.01 5.47
CA LEU A 28 22.51 -7.61 4.20
C LEU A 28 21.43 -7.38 3.15
N PHE A 29 21.78 -6.86 1.98
CA PHE A 29 20.92 -6.84 0.80
C PHE A 29 21.35 -7.94 -0.16
N PHE A 30 20.42 -8.80 -0.57
CA PHE A 30 20.67 -9.91 -1.49
C PHE A 30 19.81 -9.79 -2.76
N HIS A 31 20.46 -9.65 -3.92
CA HIS A 31 19.81 -9.71 -5.23
C HIS A 31 20.20 -10.98 -5.98
N GLY A 32 19.22 -11.87 -6.23
CA GLY A 32 19.39 -13.08 -7.01
C GLY A 32 19.58 -12.83 -8.50
N VAL A 33 18.65 -12.08 -9.11
CA VAL A 33 18.80 -11.52 -10.47
C VAL A 33 19.06 -10.04 -10.39
N ALA A 34 19.99 -9.56 -11.21
CA ALA A 34 20.44 -8.19 -11.11
C ALA A 34 20.42 -7.52 -12.48
N THR A 35 19.32 -6.82 -12.78
CA THR A 35 19.27 -5.78 -13.81
C THR A 35 19.61 -4.43 -13.19
N SER A 36 20.12 -3.48 -13.97
CA SER A 36 20.37 -2.11 -13.48
C SER A 36 19.11 -1.49 -12.85
N SER A 37 17.93 -1.80 -13.37
CA SER A 37 16.64 -1.37 -12.81
C SER A 37 16.33 -1.95 -11.43
N HIS A 38 16.57 -3.24 -11.17
CA HIS A 38 16.33 -3.86 -9.85
C HIS A 38 17.17 -3.17 -8.77
N ARG A 39 18.50 -3.07 -9.02
CA ARG A 39 19.40 -2.40 -8.08
C ARG A 39 18.98 -0.95 -7.85
N THR A 40 18.75 -0.20 -8.92
CA THR A 40 18.48 1.24 -8.81
C THR A 40 17.17 1.53 -8.08
N ALA A 41 16.19 0.62 -8.12
CA ALA A 41 14.92 0.76 -7.43
C ALA A 41 15.08 0.75 -5.89
N ILE A 42 15.92 -0.12 -5.32
CA ILE A 42 16.06 -0.25 -3.86
C ILE A 42 17.36 0.36 -3.29
N TRP A 43 18.32 0.73 -4.14
CA TRP A 43 19.58 1.39 -3.75
C TRP A 43 19.42 2.62 -2.83
N PRO A 44 18.39 3.50 -3.00
CA PRO A 44 18.17 4.62 -2.09
C PRO A 44 17.97 4.18 -0.64
N LEU A 45 17.29 3.05 -0.39
CA LEU A 45 17.12 2.51 0.97
C LEU A 45 18.46 2.10 1.57
N ALA A 46 19.26 1.33 0.84
CA ALA A 46 20.57 0.88 1.30
C ALA A 46 21.48 2.08 1.63
N SER A 47 21.46 3.12 0.80
CA SER A 47 22.22 4.36 1.04
C SER A 47 21.74 5.09 2.28
N ALA A 48 20.42 5.27 2.45
CA ALA A 48 19.87 5.96 3.61
C ALA A 48 20.16 5.24 4.93
N LEU A 49 20.07 3.91 4.95
CA LEU A 49 20.42 3.12 6.14
C LEU A 49 21.92 3.22 6.47
N ALA A 50 22.80 3.20 5.46
CA ALA A 50 24.23 3.43 5.65
C ALA A 50 24.53 4.83 6.22
N ASP A 51 23.79 5.85 5.80
CA ASP A 51 23.91 7.21 6.30
C ASP A 51 23.42 7.36 7.75
N LEU A 52 22.44 6.55 8.17
CA LEU A 52 21.99 6.44 9.56
C LEU A 52 22.96 5.65 10.45
N GLY A 53 24.04 5.10 9.90
CA GLY A 53 25.10 4.43 10.66
C GLY A 53 24.97 2.91 10.71
N HIS A 54 24.06 2.30 9.95
CA HIS A 54 24.03 0.85 9.79
C HIS A 54 25.19 0.34 8.92
N ASN A 55 25.68 -0.87 9.22
CA ASN A 55 26.69 -1.54 8.41
C ASN A 55 25.97 -2.31 7.30
N ILE A 56 26.14 -1.85 6.05
CA ILE A 56 25.43 -2.43 4.91
C ILE A 56 26.38 -3.27 4.07
N THR A 57 26.01 -4.53 3.85
CA THR A 57 26.60 -5.38 2.81
C THR A 57 25.58 -5.58 1.70
N TYR A 58 26.01 -5.48 0.44
CA TYR A 58 25.15 -5.59 -0.72
C TYR A 58 25.73 -6.61 -1.70
N ILE A 59 25.02 -7.73 -1.86
CA ILE A 59 25.34 -8.80 -2.82
C ILE A 59 24.51 -8.59 -4.08
N PHE A 60 25.17 -8.51 -5.24
CA PHE A 60 24.49 -8.33 -6.52
C PHE A 60 25.32 -8.85 -7.71
N ALA A 61 24.63 -9.25 -8.78
CA ALA A 61 25.20 -9.90 -9.95
C ALA A 61 25.23 -9.02 -11.22
N ILE A 62 25.64 -7.75 -11.12
CA ILE A 62 25.78 -6.85 -12.29
C ILE A 62 27.24 -6.70 -12.70
N ASP A 63 27.47 -6.65 -14.01
CA ASP A 63 28.74 -6.27 -14.59
C ASP A 63 29.24 -4.93 -13.99
N PRO A 64 30.44 -4.87 -13.39
CA PRO A 64 30.98 -3.65 -12.81
C PRO A 64 30.97 -2.44 -13.76
N LEU A 65 31.04 -2.66 -15.07
CA LEU A 65 30.98 -1.59 -16.08
C LEU A 65 29.58 -1.01 -16.28
N LYS A 66 28.52 -1.74 -15.90
CA LYS A 66 27.11 -1.31 -15.92
C LYS A 66 26.62 -0.82 -14.55
N ARG A 67 27.54 -0.62 -13.60
CA ARG A 67 27.26 -0.20 -12.23
C ARG A 67 26.71 1.23 -12.20
N VAL A 68 25.56 1.40 -11.56
CA VAL A 68 24.95 2.71 -11.33
C VAL A 68 24.95 2.98 -9.82
N GLY A 69 25.66 4.03 -9.41
CA GLY A 69 25.80 4.43 -8.00
C GLY A 69 26.90 3.69 -7.25
N SER A 70 27.44 4.36 -6.23
CA SER A 70 28.33 3.79 -5.22
C SER A 70 28.15 4.57 -3.93
N HIS A 71 28.40 3.93 -2.79
CA HIS A 71 28.32 4.58 -1.49
C HIS A 71 29.53 4.15 -0.66
N PRO A 72 30.31 5.08 -0.09
CA PRO A 72 31.59 4.75 0.56
C PRO A 72 31.44 3.88 1.82
N LYS A 73 30.25 3.87 2.44
CA LYS A 73 29.94 3.07 3.64
C LYS A 73 29.23 1.75 3.33
N ILE A 74 29.02 1.41 2.06
CA ILE A 74 28.38 0.14 1.68
C ILE A 74 29.46 -0.81 1.17
N GLU A 75 29.55 -1.98 1.80
CA GLU A 75 30.35 -3.07 1.26
C GLU A 75 29.59 -3.74 0.11
N GLU A 76 30.24 -3.90 -1.03
CA GLU A 76 29.66 -4.52 -2.21
C GLU A 76 30.40 -5.83 -2.53
N ILE A 77 29.65 -6.93 -2.63
CA ILE A 77 30.16 -8.24 -3.01
C ILE A 77 29.57 -8.60 -4.37
N VAL A 78 30.45 -8.93 -5.32
CA VAL A 78 30.10 -9.19 -6.72
C VAL A 78 30.55 -10.60 -7.09
N PRO A 79 29.71 -11.63 -6.88
CA PRO A 79 30.07 -13.02 -7.14
C PRO A 79 30.25 -13.27 -8.64
N SER A 80 31.47 -13.62 -9.06
CA SER A 80 31.86 -13.62 -10.48
C SER A 80 31.09 -14.63 -11.34
N LYS A 81 30.83 -15.84 -10.82
CA LYS A 81 30.04 -16.86 -11.53
C LYS A 81 28.58 -16.44 -11.67
N MET A 82 28.04 -15.82 -10.63
CA MET A 82 26.68 -15.29 -10.61
C MET A 82 26.51 -14.17 -11.64
N VAL A 83 27.50 -13.27 -11.77
CA VAL A 83 27.52 -12.22 -12.81
C VAL A 83 27.49 -12.82 -14.22
N SER A 84 28.26 -13.89 -14.47
CA SER A 84 28.28 -14.55 -15.78
C SER A 84 26.91 -15.12 -16.14
N LEU A 85 26.31 -15.92 -15.25
CA LEU A 85 24.99 -16.50 -15.49
C LEU A 85 23.89 -15.45 -15.62
N ASN A 86 23.93 -14.40 -14.79
CA ASN A 86 22.97 -13.30 -14.89
C ASN A 86 23.12 -12.55 -16.22
N ARG A 87 24.34 -12.39 -16.75
CA ARG A 87 24.57 -11.79 -18.07
C ARG A 87 23.91 -12.61 -19.18
N ASP A 88 24.08 -13.92 -19.15
CA ASP A 88 23.51 -14.82 -20.17
C ASP A 88 21.98 -14.83 -20.09
N PHE A 89 21.43 -14.94 -18.88
CA PHE A 89 20.00 -14.85 -18.64
C PHE A 89 19.40 -13.53 -19.14
N VAL A 90 20.00 -12.38 -18.78
CA VAL A 90 19.53 -11.07 -19.24
C VAL A 90 19.69 -10.89 -20.75
N ALA A 91 20.65 -11.57 -21.40
CA ALA A 91 20.80 -11.52 -22.86
C ALA A 91 19.63 -12.17 -23.62
N ASP A 92 18.90 -13.08 -22.98
CA ASP A 92 17.68 -13.68 -23.52
C ASP A 92 16.45 -12.78 -23.34
N PHE A 93 16.51 -11.78 -22.44
CA PHE A 93 15.50 -10.72 -22.27
C PHE A 93 15.66 -9.62 -23.33
N ASP A 94 15.63 -10.03 -24.59
CA ASP A 94 15.77 -9.15 -25.74
C ASP A 94 14.49 -9.08 -26.58
N ILE A 95 14.38 -8.08 -27.45
CA ILE A 95 13.24 -7.85 -28.35
C ILE A 95 12.82 -9.11 -29.12
N ASN A 96 13.79 -9.95 -29.47
CA ASN A 96 13.55 -11.18 -30.21
C ASN A 96 12.74 -12.22 -29.42
N ILE A 97 12.70 -12.18 -28.09
CA ILE A 97 11.86 -13.11 -27.29
C ILE A 97 10.38 -13.00 -27.68
N ARG A 98 9.94 -11.77 -28.00
CA ARG A 98 8.57 -11.46 -28.41
C ARG A 98 8.35 -11.77 -29.87
N LEU A 99 9.26 -11.29 -30.73
CA LEU A 99 9.17 -11.45 -32.19
C LEU A 99 9.24 -12.91 -32.64
N GLU A 100 9.96 -13.75 -31.89
CA GLU A 100 10.10 -15.20 -32.14
C GLU A 100 9.11 -16.05 -31.32
N ASN A 101 8.23 -15.41 -30.54
CA ASN A 101 7.22 -16.07 -29.70
C ASN A 101 7.80 -17.10 -28.70
N ARG A 102 8.92 -16.76 -28.04
CA ARG A 102 9.64 -17.63 -27.08
C ARG A 102 9.31 -17.36 -25.61
N VAL A 103 8.23 -16.62 -25.34
CA VAL A 103 7.80 -16.29 -23.96
C VAL A 103 7.49 -17.54 -23.15
N ASP A 104 6.77 -18.50 -23.73
CA ASP A 104 6.39 -19.74 -23.05
C ASP A 104 7.62 -20.61 -22.70
N GLU A 105 8.61 -20.67 -23.59
CA GLU A 105 9.87 -21.37 -23.34
C GLU A 105 10.63 -20.73 -22.16
N TRP A 106 10.68 -19.41 -22.12
CA TRP A 106 11.30 -18.69 -21.01
C TRP A 106 10.58 -18.96 -19.68
N LEU A 107 9.24 -18.94 -19.67
CA LEU A 107 8.42 -19.24 -18.48
C LEU A 107 8.65 -20.67 -17.97
N GLN A 108 8.96 -21.62 -18.84
CA GLN A 108 9.28 -23.00 -18.43
C GLN A 108 10.67 -23.11 -17.80
N ASN A 109 11.64 -22.29 -18.24
CA ASN A 109 13.04 -22.35 -17.81
C ASN A 109 13.37 -21.41 -16.64
N VAL A 110 12.48 -20.47 -16.32
CA VAL A 110 12.74 -19.43 -15.30
C VAL A 110 13.06 -20.01 -13.91
N PHE A 111 12.41 -21.11 -13.53
CA PHE A 111 12.61 -21.73 -12.21
C PHE A 111 13.91 -22.54 -12.10
N SER A 112 14.34 -23.21 -13.16
CA SER A 112 15.62 -23.94 -13.17
C SER A 112 16.81 -22.97 -13.12
N PHE A 113 16.66 -21.79 -13.72
CA PHE A 113 17.62 -20.70 -13.59
C PHE A 113 17.80 -20.27 -12.13
N GLY A 114 16.71 -20.19 -11.34
CA GLY A 114 16.77 -19.85 -9.93
C GLY A 114 17.64 -20.80 -9.08
N VAL A 115 17.72 -22.08 -9.44
CA VAL A 115 18.59 -23.06 -8.75
C VAL A 115 20.04 -22.85 -9.18
N THR A 116 20.26 -22.69 -10.49
CA THR A 116 21.59 -22.54 -11.09
C THR A 116 22.29 -21.26 -10.62
N ILE A 117 21.55 -20.14 -10.52
CA ILE A 117 22.11 -18.87 -10.04
C ILE A 117 22.49 -18.94 -8.56
N CYS A 118 21.77 -19.70 -7.75
CA CYS A 118 22.10 -20.00 -6.36
C CYS A 118 23.39 -20.81 -6.24
N GLU A 119 23.54 -21.89 -7.04
CA GLU A 119 24.76 -22.67 -7.06
C GLU A 119 25.96 -21.80 -7.42
N ALA A 120 25.83 -20.95 -8.46
CA ALA A 120 26.87 -20.03 -8.87
C ALA A 120 27.19 -18.97 -7.80
N PHE A 121 26.20 -18.48 -7.07
CA PHE A 121 26.42 -17.58 -5.93
C PHE A 121 27.34 -18.25 -4.91
N TYR A 122 26.99 -19.43 -4.42
CA TYR A 122 27.79 -20.14 -3.42
C TYR A 122 29.14 -20.60 -3.97
N ASP A 123 29.23 -20.97 -5.25
CA ASP A 123 30.48 -21.43 -5.86
C ASP A 123 31.44 -20.32 -6.29
N SER A 124 31.03 -19.06 -6.17
CA SER A 124 31.88 -17.92 -6.48
C SER A 124 32.97 -17.74 -5.40
N PRO A 125 34.25 -17.57 -5.79
CA PRO A 125 35.33 -17.35 -4.83
C PRO A 125 35.08 -16.17 -3.88
N GLU A 126 34.49 -15.09 -4.39
CA GLU A 126 34.19 -13.88 -3.61
C GLU A 126 33.19 -14.18 -2.49
N THR A 127 32.19 -15.03 -2.76
CA THR A 127 31.22 -15.48 -1.76
C THR A 127 31.87 -16.38 -0.72
N GLN A 128 32.73 -17.31 -1.14
CA GLN A 128 33.43 -18.21 -0.22
C GLN A 128 34.39 -17.46 0.71
N GLU A 129 35.14 -16.49 0.16
CA GLU A 129 35.99 -15.59 0.94
C GLU A 129 35.16 -14.83 1.98
N TRP A 130 34.06 -14.20 1.56
CA TRP A 130 33.16 -13.49 2.46
C TRP A 130 32.59 -14.38 3.56
N LEU A 131 32.08 -15.57 3.22
CA LEU A 131 31.52 -16.53 4.18
C LEU A 131 32.56 -17.09 5.16
N SER A 132 33.85 -17.04 4.82
CA SER A 132 34.95 -17.51 5.67
C SER A 132 35.37 -16.51 6.76
N ARG A 133 34.88 -15.27 6.70
CA ARG A 133 35.28 -14.21 7.64
C ARG A 133 34.84 -14.55 9.08
N PRO A 134 35.73 -14.37 10.07
CA PRO A 134 35.40 -14.63 11.47
C PRO A 134 34.36 -13.63 11.97
N ASN A 135 33.44 -14.08 12.82
CA ASN A 135 32.37 -13.27 13.42
C ASN A 135 31.42 -12.62 12.39
N LEU A 136 31.30 -13.18 11.19
CA LEU A 136 30.30 -12.73 10.22
C LEU A 136 28.89 -12.95 10.79
N HIS A 137 28.15 -11.86 10.98
CA HIS A 137 26.81 -11.85 11.56
C HIS A 137 25.96 -10.74 10.94
N TYR A 138 24.68 -11.01 10.73
CA TYR A 138 23.71 -10.04 10.23
C TYR A 138 22.45 -10.07 11.09
N ASP A 139 21.91 -8.90 11.40
CA ASP A 139 20.68 -8.74 12.18
C ASP A 139 19.45 -8.79 11.26
N LEU A 140 19.62 -8.37 10.01
CA LEU A 140 18.56 -8.29 9.01
C LEU A 140 19.09 -8.65 7.61
N VAL A 141 18.31 -9.46 6.87
CA VAL A 141 18.54 -9.75 5.45
C VAL A 141 17.37 -9.24 4.61
N LEU A 142 17.64 -8.40 3.62
CA LEU A 142 16.69 -7.99 2.59
C LEU A 142 16.86 -8.87 1.36
N ILE A 143 15.81 -9.59 1.00
CA ILE A 143 15.82 -10.63 -0.03
C ILE A 143 15.03 -10.17 -1.26
N ASP A 144 15.64 -10.16 -2.44
CA ASP A 144 14.91 -9.99 -3.70
C ASP A 144 14.02 -11.22 -3.93
N ALA A 145 12.71 -11.04 -4.08
CA ALA A 145 11.78 -12.11 -4.45
C ALA A 145 12.05 -12.69 -5.85
N SER A 146 12.93 -12.06 -6.64
CA SER A 146 13.35 -12.50 -7.96
C SER A 146 14.63 -13.34 -7.84
N PHE A 147 14.48 -14.62 -7.48
CA PHE A 147 15.56 -15.62 -7.34
C PHE A 147 16.52 -15.40 -6.16
N GLY A 148 16.09 -14.64 -5.14
CA GLY A 148 16.84 -14.39 -3.92
C GLY A 148 16.74 -15.47 -2.84
N GLU A 149 15.92 -16.50 -3.04
CA GLU A 149 15.50 -17.49 -2.05
C GLU A 149 16.68 -18.30 -1.49
N CYS A 150 17.79 -18.39 -2.21
CA CYS A 150 19.01 -18.99 -1.69
C CYS A 150 19.57 -18.29 -0.44
N SER A 151 19.23 -17.03 -0.22
CA SER A 151 19.61 -16.27 0.96
C SER A 151 18.82 -16.65 2.23
N TYR A 152 17.74 -17.44 2.13
CA TYR A 152 17.08 -18.00 3.32
C TYR A 152 18.01 -18.90 4.14
N GLY A 153 18.99 -19.54 3.49
CA GLY A 153 20.05 -20.25 4.22
C GLY A 153 20.92 -19.32 5.07
N LEU A 154 21.18 -18.10 4.58
CA LEU A 154 21.90 -17.07 5.33
C LEU A 154 21.05 -16.54 6.49
N VAL A 155 19.74 -16.36 6.27
CA VAL A 155 18.79 -16.00 7.34
C VAL A 155 18.86 -17.02 8.47
N HIS A 156 18.79 -18.31 8.16
CA HIS A 156 18.89 -19.37 9.16
C HIS A 156 20.27 -19.39 9.84
N LYS A 157 21.37 -19.33 9.06
CA LYS A 157 22.75 -19.33 9.57
C LYS A 157 22.99 -18.22 10.60
N PHE A 158 22.54 -17.01 10.30
CA PHE A 158 22.75 -15.84 11.15
C PHE A 158 21.64 -15.64 12.19
N LYS A 159 20.57 -16.44 12.14
CA LYS A 159 19.34 -16.24 12.93
C LYS A 159 18.80 -14.81 12.77
N ALA A 160 18.92 -14.27 11.55
CA ALA A 160 18.57 -12.91 11.22
C ALA A 160 17.05 -12.76 11.03
N LYS A 161 16.53 -11.56 11.25
CA LYS A 161 15.23 -11.19 10.69
C LYS A 161 15.37 -11.05 9.17
N HIS A 162 14.26 -11.08 8.44
CA HIS A 162 14.31 -10.82 7.00
C HIS A 162 13.10 -10.07 6.48
N ILE A 163 13.34 -9.27 5.45
CA ILE A 163 12.35 -8.53 4.69
C ILE A 163 12.49 -8.98 3.24
N VAL A 164 11.39 -9.31 2.60
CA VAL A 164 11.38 -9.60 1.17
C VAL A 164 11.09 -8.30 0.43
N PHE A 165 11.77 -8.02 -0.66
CA PHE A 165 11.38 -6.96 -1.57
C PHE A 165 11.14 -7.51 -2.97
N THR A 166 10.08 -7.02 -3.62
CA THR A 166 9.67 -7.49 -4.94
C THR A 166 9.37 -6.31 -5.86
N PRO A 167 9.72 -6.37 -7.16
CA PRO A 167 9.29 -5.38 -8.12
C PRO A 167 7.76 -5.38 -8.29
N PHE A 168 7.07 -6.51 -8.14
CA PHE A 168 5.61 -6.58 -8.30
C PHE A 168 4.99 -7.65 -7.40
N VAL A 169 3.70 -7.56 -7.17
CA VAL A 169 2.95 -8.62 -6.50
C VAL A 169 2.37 -9.54 -7.59
N CYS A 170 2.74 -10.82 -7.59
CA CYS A 170 2.24 -11.83 -8.53
C CYS A 170 2.04 -13.19 -7.84
N GLY A 171 1.62 -14.20 -8.62
CA GLY A 171 1.37 -15.57 -8.16
C GLY A 171 2.47 -16.20 -7.30
N LEU A 172 3.74 -15.85 -7.52
CA LEU A 172 4.88 -16.37 -6.74
C LEU A 172 4.85 -15.95 -5.27
N VAL A 173 4.32 -14.75 -4.98
CA VAL A 173 4.39 -14.13 -3.66
C VAL A 173 3.02 -14.08 -2.97
N TYR A 174 1.95 -14.51 -3.63
CA TYR A 174 0.58 -14.44 -3.11
C TYR A 174 0.39 -15.27 -1.84
N ASP A 175 0.27 -16.59 -1.98
CA ASP A 175 -0.02 -17.48 -0.85
C ASP A 175 1.10 -17.46 0.19
N THR A 176 2.35 -17.33 -0.26
CA THR A 176 3.55 -17.33 0.61
C THR A 176 3.49 -16.24 1.68
N PHE A 177 2.93 -15.07 1.35
CA PHE A 177 2.83 -13.93 2.27
C PHE A 177 1.38 -13.50 2.54
N GLY A 178 0.44 -14.44 2.37
CA GLY A 178 -0.96 -14.26 2.77
C GLY A 178 -1.78 -13.28 1.94
N VAL A 179 -1.39 -13.03 0.69
CA VAL A 179 -2.20 -12.29 -0.28
C VAL A 179 -3.11 -13.27 -1.02
N VAL A 180 -4.40 -13.01 -1.02
CA VAL A 180 -5.37 -13.81 -1.78
C VAL A 180 -5.34 -13.35 -3.25
N PRO A 181 -5.19 -14.26 -4.23
CA PRO A 181 -5.18 -13.87 -5.63
C PRO A 181 -6.54 -13.28 -6.06
N GLU A 182 -6.57 -12.01 -6.46
CA GLU A 182 -7.76 -11.35 -7.01
C GLU A 182 -7.93 -11.61 -8.53
N SER A 183 -7.60 -12.83 -8.96
CA SER A 183 -7.51 -13.26 -10.37
C SER A 183 -8.83 -13.21 -11.14
N SER A 184 -9.95 -13.00 -10.46
CA SER A 184 -11.24 -12.76 -11.12
C SER A 184 -11.33 -11.37 -11.76
N SER A 185 -10.50 -10.43 -11.32
CA SER A 185 -10.60 -8.99 -11.64
C SER A 185 -9.26 -8.35 -12.04
N ILE A 186 -8.13 -8.91 -11.59
CA ILE A 186 -6.79 -8.41 -11.91
C ILE A 186 -6.06 -9.43 -12.80
N PRO A 187 -5.61 -9.06 -14.01
CA PRO A 187 -4.85 -9.96 -14.87
C PRO A 187 -3.49 -10.32 -14.23
N ASP A 188 -3.03 -11.54 -14.47
CA ASP A 188 -1.68 -11.95 -14.11
C ASP A 188 -0.66 -11.18 -14.97
N PRO A 189 0.40 -10.62 -14.36
CA PRO A 189 1.33 -9.75 -15.08
C PRO A 189 2.16 -10.46 -16.15
N PHE A 190 2.15 -11.81 -16.22
CA PHE A 190 2.89 -12.59 -17.21
C PHE A 190 2.02 -13.21 -18.31
N PHE A 191 0.69 -13.03 -18.26
CA PHE A 191 -0.19 -13.48 -19.33
C PHE A 191 -0.52 -12.33 -20.29
N ASP A 192 0.24 -12.28 -21.39
CA ASP A 192 0.21 -11.28 -22.47
C ASP A 192 -1.16 -11.04 -23.16
N PHE A 193 -2.21 -11.77 -22.80
CA PHE A 193 -3.44 -11.92 -23.60
C PHE A 193 -4.73 -11.49 -22.91
N VAL A 194 -4.63 -10.80 -21.78
CA VAL A 194 -5.80 -10.55 -20.94
C VAL A 194 -6.17 -9.06 -20.99
N PRO A 195 -7.10 -8.64 -21.88
CA PRO A 195 -7.68 -7.30 -21.83
C PRO A 195 -8.30 -7.09 -20.45
N ILE A 196 -8.23 -5.84 -19.96
CA ILE A 196 -8.71 -5.49 -18.63
C ILE A 196 -10.18 -5.89 -18.42
N GLN A 197 -10.97 -5.83 -19.48
CA GLN A 197 -12.28 -6.50 -19.53
C GLN A 197 -12.09 -7.94 -19.99
N MET A 198 -11.73 -8.79 -19.04
CA MET A 198 -11.58 -10.22 -19.28
C MET A 198 -12.92 -10.85 -19.64
N THR A 199 -12.93 -11.59 -20.74
CA THR A 199 -13.99 -12.56 -21.04
C THR A 199 -14.04 -13.65 -19.97
N LEU A 200 -15.14 -14.39 -19.90
CA LEU A 200 -15.27 -15.51 -18.95
C LEU A 200 -14.12 -16.52 -19.08
N MET A 201 -13.70 -16.83 -20.30
CA MET A 201 -12.58 -17.76 -20.54
C MET A 201 -11.22 -17.19 -20.13
N GLN A 202 -11.00 -15.90 -20.32
CA GLN A 202 -9.78 -15.25 -19.83
C GLN A 202 -9.74 -15.25 -18.30
N ARG A 203 -10.86 -14.98 -17.62
CA ARG A 203 -10.95 -15.07 -16.15
C ARG A 203 -10.67 -16.48 -15.64
N PHE A 204 -11.14 -17.51 -16.36
CA PHE A 204 -10.85 -18.91 -16.03
C PHE A 204 -9.33 -19.17 -16.05
N TRP A 205 -8.65 -18.87 -17.15
CA TRP A 205 -7.20 -19.05 -17.25
C TRP A 205 -6.43 -18.20 -16.25
N ASN A 206 -6.85 -16.95 -16.07
CA ASN A 206 -6.26 -16.04 -15.11
C ASN A 206 -6.37 -16.57 -13.67
N THR A 207 -7.44 -17.31 -13.35
CA THR A 207 -7.63 -17.95 -12.03
C THR A 207 -6.78 -19.20 -11.86
N ILE A 208 -6.34 -19.83 -12.94
CA ILE A 208 -5.38 -20.94 -12.89
C ILE A 208 -3.93 -20.44 -12.74
N ALA A 209 -3.63 -19.21 -13.18
CA ALA A 209 -2.29 -18.61 -13.11
C ALA A 209 -1.60 -18.76 -11.74
N PRO A 210 -2.23 -18.34 -10.62
CA PRO A 210 -1.59 -18.39 -9.30
C PRO A 210 -1.29 -19.82 -8.87
N LEU A 211 -2.15 -20.79 -9.23
CA LEU A 211 -1.95 -22.20 -8.92
C LEU A 211 -0.74 -22.77 -9.67
N MET A 212 -0.54 -22.37 -10.93
CA MET A 212 0.64 -22.76 -11.71
C MET A 212 1.92 -22.16 -11.12
N TRP A 213 1.89 -20.87 -10.78
CA TRP A 213 3.00 -20.20 -10.09
C TRP A 213 3.34 -20.91 -8.77
N ARG A 214 2.34 -21.23 -7.96
CA ARG A 214 2.51 -21.93 -6.69
C ARG A 214 3.11 -23.33 -6.87
N TYR A 215 2.61 -24.11 -7.82
CA TYR A 215 3.12 -25.44 -8.12
C TYR A 215 4.59 -25.41 -8.55
N ASN A 216 4.92 -24.52 -9.49
CA ASN A 216 6.29 -24.41 -9.99
C ASN A 216 7.24 -23.84 -8.93
N GLY A 217 6.79 -22.88 -8.12
CA GLY A 217 7.54 -22.36 -6.98
C GLY A 217 7.87 -23.43 -5.94
N LEU A 218 6.92 -24.32 -5.61
CA LEU A 218 7.20 -25.44 -4.71
C LEU A 218 8.26 -26.39 -5.26
N LYS A 219 8.19 -26.74 -6.55
CA LYS A 219 9.20 -27.56 -7.20
C LYS A 219 10.57 -26.89 -7.27
N TYR A 220 10.58 -25.58 -7.45
CA TYR A 220 11.80 -24.77 -7.41
C TYR A 220 12.45 -24.84 -6.03
N ILE A 221 11.68 -24.59 -4.96
CA ILE A 221 12.15 -24.66 -3.59
C ILE A 221 12.64 -26.06 -3.21
N GLU A 222 11.92 -27.11 -3.61
CA GLU A 222 12.32 -28.51 -3.39
C GLU A 222 13.72 -28.82 -3.97
N GLN A 223 14.05 -28.26 -5.14
CA GLN A 223 15.37 -28.40 -5.77
C GLN A 223 16.43 -27.50 -5.14
N LEU A 224 16.04 -26.31 -4.68
CA LEU A 224 16.93 -25.32 -4.08
C LEU A 224 17.40 -25.73 -2.68
N GLU A 225 16.52 -26.35 -1.89
CA GLU A 225 16.81 -26.69 -0.49
C GLU A 225 18.08 -27.54 -0.30
N PRO A 226 18.30 -28.66 -1.02
CA PRO A 226 19.52 -29.44 -0.91
C PRO A 226 20.78 -28.64 -1.26
N VAL A 227 20.70 -27.75 -2.26
CA VAL A 227 21.82 -26.89 -2.66
C VAL A 227 22.23 -26.01 -1.49
N VAL A 228 21.27 -25.28 -0.90
CA VAL A 228 21.54 -24.37 0.22
C VAL A 228 22.07 -25.12 1.44
N LYS A 229 21.45 -26.25 1.81
CA LYS A 229 21.88 -27.08 2.96
C LYS A 229 23.32 -27.57 2.79
N ASN A 230 23.66 -28.08 1.61
CA ASN A 230 25.00 -28.62 1.33
C ASN A 230 26.06 -27.51 1.26
N LYS A 231 25.78 -26.40 0.57
CA LYS A 231 26.76 -25.31 0.41
C LYS A 231 27.06 -24.57 1.71
N LEU A 232 26.11 -24.53 2.65
CA LEU A 232 26.27 -23.86 3.95
C LEU A 232 26.52 -24.83 5.13
N ASN A 233 26.52 -26.15 4.89
CA ASN A 233 26.58 -27.17 5.95
C ASN A 233 25.48 -27.02 7.02
N LEU A 234 24.24 -26.75 6.59
CA LEU A 234 23.09 -26.54 7.47
C LEU A 234 22.11 -27.72 7.43
N THR A 235 22.45 -28.82 8.10
CA THR A 235 21.59 -30.03 8.12
C THR A 235 20.30 -29.83 8.91
N ASP A 236 20.27 -28.89 9.85
CA ASP A 236 19.14 -28.55 10.72
C ASP A 236 18.26 -27.43 10.16
N MET A 237 18.57 -26.89 8.98
CA MET A 237 17.75 -25.85 8.35
C MET A 237 16.34 -26.40 8.06
N PRO A 238 15.28 -25.73 8.55
CA PRO A 238 13.91 -26.09 8.20
C PRO A 238 13.67 -25.91 6.69
N PRO A 239 12.57 -26.44 6.13
CA PRO A 239 12.17 -26.15 4.77
C PRO A 239 12.13 -24.64 4.51
N ILE A 240 12.54 -24.20 3.32
CA ILE A 240 12.57 -22.77 2.98
C ILE A 240 11.16 -22.16 3.10
N VAL A 241 10.11 -22.92 2.78
CA VAL A 241 8.72 -22.49 2.95
C VAL A 241 8.39 -22.12 4.40
N GLU A 242 9.02 -22.75 5.40
CA GLU A 242 8.85 -22.37 6.81
C GLU A 242 9.63 -21.09 7.16
N LEU A 243 10.78 -20.87 6.52
CA LEU A 243 11.54 -19.62 6.65
C LEU A 243 10.78 -18.45 6.02
N GLU A 244 10.16 -18.65 4.85
CA GLU A 244 9.32 -17.65 4.17
C GLU A 244 8.18 -17.15 5.07
N LYS A 245 7.51 -18.06 5.79
CA LYS A 245 6.46 -17.70 6.77
C LYS A 245 6.97 -16.79 7.90
N ASN A 246 8.26 -16.80 8.17
CA ASN A 246 8.91 -15.95 9.17
C ASN A 246 9.32 -14.57 8.64
N THR A 247 8.95 -14.22 7.41
CA THR A 247 9.19 -12.89 6.83
C THR A 247 8.61 -11.79 7.70
N SER A 248 9.42 -10.78 7.99
CA SER A 248 9.01 -9.65 8.86
C SER A 248 8.12 -8.66 8.13
N LEU A 249 8.47 -8.30 6.88
CA LEU A 249 7.73 -7.38 6.00
C LEU A 249 7.97 -7.74 4.53
N VAL A 250 7.05 -7.31 3.66
CA VAL A 250 7.21 -7.39 2.19
C VAL A 250 7.22 -5.97 1.62
N PHE A 251 8.34 -5.56 1.04
CA PHE A 251 8.46 -4.31 0.30
C PHE A 251 8.06 -4.54 -1.15
N TYR A 252 7.09 -3.81 -1.69
CA TYR A 252 6.65 -3.99 -3.07
C TYR A 252 6.70 -2.69 -3.86
N ASN A 253 7.06 -2.76 -5.15
CA ASN A 253 7.04 -1.58 -6.00
C ASN A 253 5.65 -1.41 -6.63
N GLY A 254 4.72 -0.73 -5.97
CA GLY A 254 3.43 -0.43 -6.58
C GLY A 254 2.68 0.70 -5.89
N HIS A 255 1.98 1.51 -6.67
CA HIS A 255 1.11 2.56 -6.17
C HIS A 255 -0.17 2.60 -7.00
N PHE A 256 -1.30 2.97 -6.37
CA PHE A 256 -2.64 2.84 -6.97
C PHE A 256 -2.83 3.66 -8.26
N VAL A 257 -1.93 4.61 -8.56
CA VAL A 257 -1.88 5.37 -9.82
C VAL A 257 -1.43 4.50 -10.99
N GLU A 258 -0.35 3.71 -10.84
CA GLU A 258 0.23 2.88 -11.91
C GLU A 258 -0.02 1.37 -11.78
N GLU A 259 -0.41 0.87 -10.61
CA GLU A 259 -0.68 -0.56 -10.34
C GLU A 259 -2.17 -0.82 -10.03
N TYR A 260 -2.72 -1.98 -10.41
CA TYR A 260 -4.11 -2.30 -10.08
C TYR A 260 -4.31 -2.31 -8.56
N PRO A 261 -5.40 -1.72 -8.03
CA PRO A 261 -5.69 -1.77 -6.60
C PRO A 261 -5.85 -3.22 -6.16
N MET A 262 -4.96 -3.69 -5.29
CA MET A 262 -4.97 -5.04 -4.70
C MET A 262 -5.20 -4.97 -3.20
N SER A 263 -5.90 -5.95 -2.64
CA SER A 263 -5.99 -6.10 -1.19
C SER A 263 -4.69 -6.65 -0.62
N LEU A 264 -3.96 -5.83 0.14
CA LEU A 264 -2.66 -6.21 0.73
C LEU A 264 -2.73 -6.18 2.27
N PRO A 265 -2.10 -7.15 2.96
CA PRO A 265 -2.06 -7.16 4.42
C PRO A 265 -1.08 -6.10 4.96
N PRO A 266 -1.17 -5.72 6.26
CA PRO A 266 -0.39 -4.62 6.84
C PRO A 266 1.14 -4.79 6.76
N MET A 267 1.63 -6.02 6.58
CA MET A 267 3.06 -6.30 6.39
C MET A 267 3.62 -5.83 5.04
N TYR A 268 2.77 -5.45 4.07
CA TYR A 268 3.19 -4.94 2.77
C TYR A 268 3.43 -3.42 2.83
N VAL A 269 4.64 -3.01 2.45
CA VAL A 269 5.04 -1.59 2.42
C VAL A 269 5.45 -1.21 1.00
N SER A 270 4.77 -0.24 0.42
CA SER A 270 5.11 0.23 -0.93
C SER A 270 6.40 1.05 -0.93
N TYR A 271 7.29 0.75 -1.87
CA TYR A 271 8.46 1.59 -2.20
C TYR A 271 8.36 2.30 -3.55
N SER A 272 7.16 2.34 -4.14
CA SER A 272 6.93 3.07 -5.39
C SER A 272 7.32 4.54 -5.25
N GLY A 273 7.99 5.08 -6.26
CA GLY A 273 8.39 6.49 -6.28
C GLY A 273 9.53 6.85 -5.33
N ILE A 274 10.27 5.88 -4.77
CA ILE A 274 11.44 6.14 -3.90
C ILE A 274 12.53 7.00 -4.55
N ARG A 275 12.55 7.08 -5.89
CA ARG A 275 13.47 7.92 -6.67
C ARG A 275 12.90 9.30 -7.01
N CYS A 276 11.66 9.56 -6.62
CA CYS A 276 10.97 10.81 -6.89
C CYS A 276 11.27 11.79 -5.77
N ASP A 277 12.43 12.43 -5.86
CA ASP A 277 12.79 13.50 -4.95
C ASP A 277 12.13 14.81 -5.41
N PRO A 278 11.14 15.35 -4.69
CA PRO A 278 10.50 16.62 -5.05
C PRO A 278 11.45 17.82 -4.97
N ASN A 279 12.58 17.69 -4.26
CA ASN A 279 13.60 18.73 -4.14
C ASN A 279 14.76 18.54 -5.12
N ARG A 280 14.67 17.55 -6.01
CA ARG A 280 15.70 17.31 -7.02
C ARG A 280 15.87 18.55 -7.89
N LYS A 281 17.08 19.10 -7.89
CA LYS A 281 17.45 20.17 -8.82
C LYS A 281 17.80 19.56 -10.18
N ASN A 282 17.24 20.12 -11.24
CA ASN A 282 17.61 19.77 -12.62
C ASN A 282 19.12 19.91 -12.79
N LYS A 283 19.80 18.78 -12.97
CA LYS A 283 21.23 18.80 -13.30
C LYS A 283 21.37 19.17 -14.77
N PRO A 284 22.35 20.02 -15.12
CA PRO A 284 22.61 20.31 -16.52
C PRO A 284 22.99 19.01 -17.24
N LEU A 285 22.45 18.83 -18.45
CA LEU A 285 22.83 17.70 -19.29
C LEU A 285 24.33 17.76 -19.63
N PRO A 286 25.01 16.61 -19.77
CA PRO A 286 26.37 16.57 -20.31
C PRO A 286 26.51 17.39 -21.59
N THR A 287 27.64 18.09 -21.75
CA THR A 287 27.87 19.07 -22.83
C THR A 287 27.54 18.54 -24.23
N GLN A 288 27.88 17.28 -24.51
CA GLN A 288 27.56 16.62 -25.78
C GLN A 288 26.05 16.56 -26.07
N PHE A 289 25.22 16.30 -25.05
CA PHE A 289 23.76 16.21 -25.17
C PHE A 289 23.16 17.62 -25.24
N ALA A 290 23.69 18.55 -24.45
CA ALA A 290 23.29 19.95 -24.48
C ALA A 290 23.53 20.59 -25.87
N ASN A 291 24.66 20.29 -26.51
CA ASN A 291 24.99 20.80 -27.84
C ASN A 291 24.03 20.26 -28.92
N PHE A 292 23.64 18.98 -28.84
CA PHE A 292 22.74 18.37 -29.82
C PHE A 292 21.31 18.94 -29.80
N ILE A 293 20.88 19.47 -28.65
CA ILE A 293 19.56 20.10 -28.49
C ILE A 293 19.62 21.64 -28.54
N ASN A 294 20.76 22.23 -28.86
CA ASN A 294 20.91 23.69 -28.81
C ASN A 294 20.11 24.40 -29.92
N ASP A 295 19.91 23.73 -31.06
CA ASP A 295 19.20 24.23 -32.23
C ASP A 295 17.67 23.97 -32.22
N THR A 296 17.17 23.21 -31.24
CA THR A 296 15.73 22.92 -31.08
C THR A 296 15.22 23.27 -29.68
N ASN A 297 13.92 23.46 -29.55
CA ASN A 297 13.24 23.65 -28.26
C ASN A 297 12.50 22.41 -27.76
N ALA A 298 12.57 21.29 -28.48
CA ALA A 298 11.80 20.10 -28.15
C ALA A 298 12.54 18.81 -28.49
N PHE A 299 12.46 17.82 -27.59
CA PHE A 299 12.99 16.49 -27.85
C PHE A 299 12.10 15.38 -27.27
N ILE A 300 12.31 14.18 -27.81
CA ILE A 300 11.75 12.93 -27.29
C ILE A 300 12.90 12.05 -26.82
N TYR A 301 12.75 11.47 -25.63
CA TYR A 301 13.68 10.47 -25.12
C TYR A 301 13.15 9.07 -25.42
N VAL A 302 14.01 8.16 -25.82
CA VAL A 302 13.68 6.76 -26.18
C VAL A 302 14.58 5.82 -25.38
N SER A 303 13.97 4.95 -24.57
CA SER A 303 14.68 3.94 -23.79
C SER A 303 13.81 2.70 -23.63
N LEU A 304 14.18 1.61 -24.29
CA LEU A 304 13.49 0.31 -24.21
C LEU A 304 13.99 -0.57 -23.06
N GLY A 305 14.63 0.03 -22.04
CA GLY A 305 14.98 -0.64 -20.80
C GLY A 305 16.45 -1.00 -20.67
N SER A 306 16.84 -1.56 -19.52
CA SER A 306 18.24 -1.95 -19.25
C SER A 306 18.63 -3.36 -19.69
N ALA A 307 17.64 -4.22 -19.89
CA ALA A 307 17.84 -5.61 -20.30
C ALA A 307 17.84 -5.78 -21.83
N VAL A 308 16.98 -5.03 -22.55
CA VAL A 308 16.82 -5.14 -24.01
C VAL A 308 18.08 -4.64 -24.74
N ASP A 309 18.59 -5.45 -25.66
CA ASP A 309 19.71 -5.11 -26.51
C ASP A 309 19.20 -4.61 -27.87
N VAL A 310 18.88 -3.31 -27.94
CA VAL A 310 18.34 -2.69 -29.16
C VAL A 310 19.28 -2.79 -30.38
N GLY A 311 20.55 -3.13 -30.18
CA GLY A 311 21.48 -3.44 -31.28
C GLY A 311 21.14 -4.72 -32.04
N LYS A 312 20.41 -5.65 -31.41
CA LYS A 312 19.88 -6.88 -32.03
C LYS A 312 18.51 -6.70 -32.68
N MET A 313 17.98 -5.47 -32.69
CA MET A 313 16.70 -5.16 -33.33
C MET A 313 16.75 -5.47 -34.83
N PRO A 314 15.73 -6.15 -35.40
CA PRO A 314 15.66 -6.37 -36.83
C PRO A 314 15.75 -5.07 -37.62
N VAL A 315 16.49 -5.09 -38.73
CA VAL A 315 16.72 -3.90 -39.56
C VAL A 315 15.39 -3.27 -40.01
N SER A 316 14.40 -4.07 -40.41
CA SER A 316 13.08 -3.58 -40.81
C SER A 316 12.39 -2.75 -39.72
N LEU A 317 12.45 -3.21 -38.47
CA LEU A 317 11.87 -2.53 -37.33
C LEU A 317 12.65 -1.24 -37.00
N ARG A 318 13.99 -1.31 -37.03
CA ARG A 318 14.85 -0.12 -36.86
C ARG A 318 14.56 0.94 -37.92
N THR A 319 14.42 0.53 -39.18
CA THR A 319 14.09 1.42 -40.29
C THR A 319 12.74 2.11 -40.07
N SER A 320 11.72 1.38 -39.59
CA SER A 320 10.42 1.99 -39.23
C SER A 320 10.55 3.10 -38.18
N PHE A 321 11.39 2.93 -37.14
CA PHE A 321 11.67 3.99 -36.18
C PHE A 321 12.40 5.17 -36.82
N PHE A 322 13.46 4.91 -37.59
CA PHE A 322 14.28 5.95 -38.19
C PHE A 322 13.51 6.80 -39.20
N GLU A 323 12.72 6.20 -40.09
CA GLU A 323 11.90 6.95 -41.04
C GLU A 323 10.81 7.76 -40.33
N ALA A 324 10.17 7.19 -39.29
CA ALA A 324 9.20 7.92 -38.48
C ALA A 324 9.85 9.13 -37.80
N PHE A 325 11.02 8.97 -37.17
CA PHE A 325 11.74 10.06 -36.50
C PHE A 325 12.21 11.13 -37.48
N LYS A 326 12.71 10.74 -38.65
CA LYS A 326 13.16 11.64 -39.71
C LYS A 326 12.05 12.56 -40.22
N SER A 327 10.79 12.12 -40.17
CA SER A 327 9.62 12.94 -40.54
C SER A 327 9.41 14.16 -39.61
N PHE A 328 9.98 14.17 -38.40
CA PHE A 328 9.86 15.27 -37.43
C PHE A 328 11.11 16.16 -37.40
N THR A 329 11.27 17.01 -38.42
CA THR A 329 12.45 17.89 -38.59
C THR A 329 12.66 18.91 -37.46
N GLY A 330 11.59 19.28 -36.73
CA GLY A 330 11.65 20.18 -35.58
C GLY A 330 11.98 19.50 -34.23
N LEU A 331 12.08 18.17 -34.20
CA LEU A 331 12.32 17.39 -32.98
C LEU A 331 13.67 16.69 -33.05
N LYS A 332 14.33 16.60 -31.89
CA LYS A 332 15.48 15.72 -31.70
C LYS A 332 15.06 14.49 -30.91
N PHE A 333 15.72 13.37 -31.16
CA PHE A 333 15.48 12.09 -30.51
C PHE A 333 16.75 11.64 -29.81
N PHE A 334 16.67 11.42 -28.50
CA PHE A 334 17.75 10.80 -27.73
C PHE A 334 17.37 9.36 -27.49
N TRP A 335 18.03 8.43 -28.17
CA TRP A 335 17.70 7.01 -28.07
C TRP A 335 18.84 6.24 -27.44
N ARG A 336 18.58 5.68 -26.26
CA ARG A 336 19.49 4.73 -25.64
C ARG A 336 19.72 3.54 -26.56
N TRP A 337 20.98 3.32 -26.92
CA TRP A 337 21.39 2.36 -27.94
C TRP A 337 22.51 1.46 -27.45
N SER A 338 22.30 0.15 -27.55
CA SER A 338 23.36 -0.85 -27.38
C SER A 338 23.83 -1.33 -28.75
N GLY A 339 25.14 -1.54 -28.90
CA GLY A 339 25.74 -2.01 -30.16
C GLY A 339 26.30 -0.90 -31.07
N PRO A 340 26.78 -1.28 -32.26
CA PRO A 340 27.36 -0.34 -33.23
C PRO A 340 26.35 0.70 -33.69
N ILE A 341 26.81 1.93 -33.93
CA ILE A 341 25.96 3.00 -34.49
C ILE A 341 25.64 2.65 -35.96
N PRO A 342 24.36 2.55 -36.33
CA PRO A 342 23.97 2.27 -37.71
C PRO A 342 24.35 3.39 -38.68
N GLU A 343 24.76 3.04 -39.90
CA GLU A 343 25.10 4.00 -40.95
C GLU A 343 23.88 4.81 -41.44
N ASP A 344 22.68 4.21 -41.35
CA ASP A 344 21.38 4.80 -41.73
C ASP A 344 20.75 5.67 -40.63
N LYS A 345 21.49 5.99 -39.55
CA LYS A 345 20.99 6.81 -38.43
C LYS A 345 20.64 8.23 -38.89
N PRO A 346 19.38 8.72 -38.70
CA PRO A 346 18.99 10.08 -39.04
C PRO A 346 19.76 11.16 -38.26
N ASP A 347 19.91 12.35 -38.84
CA ASP A 347 20.62 13.49 -38.24
C ASP A 347 19.95 14.02 -36.96
N ASN A 348 18.62 13.89 -36.88
CA ASN A 348 17.85 14.29 -35.70
C ASN A 348 17.81 13.23 -34.60
N VAL A 349 18.56 12.13 -34.75
CA VAL A 349 18.68 11.07 -33.74
C VAL A 349 20.10 11.02 -33.17
N MET A 350 20.19 11.07 -31.84
CA MET A 350 21.41 10.81 -31.08
C MET A 350 21.31 9.46 -30.38
N LEU A 351 22.30 8.60 -30.64
CA LEU A 351 22.44 7.28 -30.03
C LEU A 351 23.56 7.31 -28.98
N ALA A 352 23.30 6.77 -27.80
CA ALA A 352 24.32 6.56 -26.77
C ALA A 352 24.00 5.34 -25.89
N PRO A 353 25.02 4.64 -25.36
CA PRO A 353 24.81 3.47 -24.49
C PRO A 353 24.06 3.81 -23.21
N TRP A 354 24.22 5.03 -22.71
CA TRP A 354 23.57 5.48 -21.49
C TRP A 354 23.29 6.99 -21.53
N PHE A 355 22.11 7.36 -21.03
CA PHE A 355 21.71 8.75 -20.76
C PHE A 355 21.35 8.89 -19.27
N PRO A 356 21.52 10.07 -18.67
CA PRO A 356 21.02 10.34 -17.32
C PRO A 356 19.49 10.45 -17.35
N GLN A 357 18.79 9.30 -17.42
CA GLN A 357 17.35 9.21 -17.73
C GLN A 357 16.48 10.20 -16.95
N LEU A 358 16.63 10.26 -15.62
CA LEU A 358 15.86 11.21 -14.82
C LEU A 358 16.17 12.69 -15.17
N ASP A 359 17.44 13.04 -15.44
CA ASP A 359 17.78 14.41 -15.86
C ASP A 359 17.24 14.73 -17.27
N MET A 360 17.12 13.71 -18.14
CA MET A 360 16.43 13.85 -19.42
C MET A 360 14.94 14.10 -19.23
N LEU A 361 14.28 13.33 -18.35
CA LEU A 361 12.85 13.45 -18.07
C LEU A 361 12.50 14.76 -17.35
N ASP A 362 13.38 15.28 -16.49
CA ASP A 362 13.18 16.56 -15.81
C ASP A 362 13.53 17.78 -16.68
N HIS A 363 14.08 17.57 -17.89
CA HIS A 363 14.54 18.66 -18.75
C HIS A 363 13.36 19.44 -19.35
N PRO A 364 13.34 20.79 -19.31
CA PRO A 364 12.18 21.60 -19.73
C PRO A 364 11.81 21.48 -21.22
N LYS A 365 12.74 21.00 -22.06
CA LYS A 365 12.50 20.76 -23.50
C LYS A 365 11.92 19.38 -23.82
N ILE A 366 11.78 18.46 -22.85
CA ILE A 366 11.23 17.14 -23.16
C ILE A 366 9.75 17.24 -23.51
N LYS A 367 9.30 16.43 -24.47
CA LYS A 367 7.89 16.37 -24.89
C LYS A 367 7.22 15.02 -24.65
N ALA A 368 7.97 13.94 -24.80
CA ALA A 368 7.47 12.59 -24.57
C ALA A 368 8.61 11.65 -24.22
N PHE A 369 8.24 10.53 -23.59
CA PHE A 369 9.12 9.40 -23.34
C PHE A 369 8.60 8.16 -24.06
N ILE A 370 9.37 7.63 -25.00
CA ILE A 370 9.13 6.33 -25.62
C ILE A 370 9.86 5.27 -24.78
N THR A 371 9.11 4.36 -24.17
CA THR A 371 9.68 3.34 -23.28
C THR A 371 9.03 1.98 -23.48
N GLN A 372 9.71 0.92 -23.04
CA GLN A 372 9.14 -0.42 -22.98
C GLN A 372 8.07 -0.59 -21.88
N GLY A 373 7.81 0.42 -21.05
CA GLY A 373 6.78 0.34 -20.00
C GLY A 373 7.23 -0.41 -18.74
N GLY A 374 8.54 -0.51 -18.49
CA GLY A 374 9.05 -1.02 -17.23
C GLY A 374 8.67 -0.11 -16.06
N ARG A 375 8.33 -0.68 -14.91
CA ARG A 375 7.77 0.07 -13.77
C ARG A 375 8.63 1.26 -13.30
N PRO A 376 9.97 1.15 -13.12
CA PRO A 376 10.79 2.31 -12.78
C PRO A 376 10.69 3.43 -13.82
N SER A 377 10.70 3.11 -15.13
CA SER A 377 10.57 4.11 -16.20
C SER A 377 9.23 4.84 -16.15
N ILE A 378 8.13 4.12 -15.88
CA ILE A 378 6.79 4.71 -15.72
C ILE A 378 6.76 5.64 -14.50
N GLN A 379 7.31 5.22 -13.37
CA GLN A 379 7.36 6.04 -12.16
C GLN A 379 8.19 7.30 -12.35
N GLU A 380 9.34 7.21 -13.02
CA GLU A 380 10.17 8.36 -13.33
C GLU A 380 9.42 9.35 -14.25
N ALA A 381 8.69 8.85 -15.25
CA ALA A 381 7.85 9.69 -16.11
C ALA A 381 6.68 10.35 -15.36
N LEU A 382 6.01 9.63 -14.45
CA LEU A 382 5.02 10.19 -13.55
C LEU A 382 5.64 11.29 -12.67
N CYS A 383 6.85 11.07 -12.19
CA CYS A 383 7.55 12.04 -11.35
C CYS A 383 8.01 13.28 -12.10
N SER A 384 8.38 13.15 -13.37
CA SER A 384 8.76 14.28 -14.21
C SER A 384 7.57 14.90 -14.96
N ASN A 385 6.36 14.35 -14.82
CA ASN A 385 5.16 14.76 -15.58
C ASN A 385 5.39 14.71 -17.11
N VAL A 386 5.91 13.58 -17.61
CA VAL A 386 6.23 13.39 -19.03
C VAL A 386 5.27 12.36 -19.65
N PRO A 387 4.53 12.73 -20.71
CA PRO A 387 3.69 11.78 -21.44
C PRO A 387 4.46 10.59 -22.02
N ILE A 388 3.79 9.43 -22.09
CA ILE A 388 4.44 8.16 -22.45
C ILE A 388 3.88 7.59 -23.76
N ILE A 389 4.77 7.04 -24.58
CA ILE A 389 4.46 6.05 -25.61
C ILE A 389 5.09 4.74 -25.15
N SER A 390 4.28 3.73 -24.89
CA SER A 390 4.75 2.43 -24.39
C SER A 390 4.85 1.43 -25.53
N ILE A 391 5.96 0.70 -25.58
CA ILE A 391 6.22 -0.38 -26.53
C ILE A 391 6.65 -1.62 -25.75
N PRO A 392 5.70 -2.35 -25.13
CA PRO A 392 5.99 -3.52 -24.32
C PRO A 392 6.78 -4.57 -25.12
N ILE A 393 7.78 -5.15 -24.47
CA ILE A 393 8.62 -6.21 -25.03
C ILE A 393 8.32 -7.54 -24.34
N PHE A 394 8.40 -7.57 -23.01
CA PHE A 394 8.28 -8.81 -22.24
C PHE A 394 7.99 -8.57 -20.75
N ALA A 395 7.54 -9.60 -20.02
CA ALA A 395 7.22 -9.61 -18.59
C ALA A 395 6.08 -8.66 -18.21
N ASP A 396 6.22 -7.89 -17.13
CA ASP A 396 5.17 -7.03 -16.55
C ASP A 396 4.82 -5.80 -17.40
N GLN A 397 5.48 -5.61 -18.54
CA GLN A 397 5.42 -4.39 -19.35
C GLN A 397 4.05 -4.15 -19.99
N ASP A 398 3.41 -5.19 -20.52
CA ASP A 398 2.05 -5.09 -21.06
C ASP A 398 1.05 -4.75 -19.96
N HIS A 399 1.13 -5.43 -18.83
CA HIS A 399 0.30 -5.18 -17.64
C HIS A 399 0.38 -3.71 -17.19
N ASN A 400 1.59 -3.19 -17.04
CA ASN A 400 1.83 -1.80 -16.64
C ASN A 400 1.27 -0.81 -17.69
N ALA A 401 1.49 -1.08 -18.97
CA ALA A 401 1.08 -0.19 -20.05
C ALA A 401 -0.45 -0.17 -20.24
N MET A 402 -1.11 -1.33 -20.19
CA MET A 402 -2.55 -1.46 -20.39
C MET A 402 -3.36 -0.67 -19.35
N LYS A 403 -2.91 -0.67 -18.09
CA LYS A 403 -3.58 0.09 -17.03
C LYS A 403 -3.59 1.60 -17.35
N LEU A 404 -2.42 2.14 -17.72
CA LEU A 404 -2.26 3.55 -18.02
C LEU A 404 -2.92 3.94 -19.35
N GLU A 405 -2.94 3.04 -20.34
CA GLU A 405 -3.70 3.21 -21.58
C GLU A 405 -5.20 3.36 -21.30
N ARG A 406 -5.77 2.49 -20.44
CA ARG A 406 -7.20 2.51 -20.10
C ARG A 406 -7.66 3.84 -19.49
N ILE A 407 -6.84 4.43 -18.62
CA ILE A 407 -7.15 5.72 -18.00
C ILE A 407 -6.75 6.92 -18.89
N GLY A 408 -6.24 6.64 -20.10
CA GLY A 408 -5.92 7.64 -21.12
C GLY A 408 -4.61 8.38 -20.89
N ALA A 409 -3.66 7.79 -20.16
CA ALA A 409 -2.40 8.42 -19.78
C ALA A 409 -1.24 8.16 -20.76
N LEU A 410 -1.34 7.11 -21.59
CA LEU A 410 -0.31 6.77 -22.57
C LEU A 410 -0.89 6.18 -23.86
N VAL A 411 -0.07 6.14 -24.91
CA VAL A 411 -0.32 5.37 -26.14
C VAL A 411 0.49 4.08 -26.09
N ARG A 412 -0.13 2.91 -26.30
CA ARG A 412 0.58 1.63 -26.37
C ARG A 412 0.70 1.17 -27.82
N LEU A 413 1.88 0.68 -28.20
CA LEU A 413 2.16 0.09 -29.51
C LEU A 413 2.64 -1.34 -29.33
N ASP A 414 2.16 -2.24 -30.19
CA ASP A 414 2.58 -3.65 -30.20
C ASP A 414 3.81 -3.81 -31.10
N ILE A 415 4.93 -4.21 -30.51
CA ILE A 415 6.19 -4.39 -31.21
C ILE A 415 6.12 -5.40 -32.37
N ASN A 416 5.19 -6.36 -32.33
CA ASN A 416 5.03 -7.36 -33.38
C ASN A 416 4.43 -6.80 -34.67
N THR A 417 3.64 -5.72 -34.57
CA THR A 417 2.85 -5.19 -35.70
C THR A 417 3.14 -3.72 -36.01
N ILE A 418 3.98 -3.07 -35.21
CA ILE A 418 4.28 -1.64 -35.33
C ILE A 418 4.89 -1.28 -36.69
N THR A 419 4.34 -0.23 -37.30
CA THR A 419 4.87 0.37 -38.54
C THR A 419 5.39 1.78 -38.31
N GLU A 420 6.11 2.32 -39.30
CA GLU A 420 6.51 3.74 -39.36
C GLU A 420 5.32 4.68 -39.08
N ASN A 421 4.18 4.40 -39.72
CA ASN A 421 2.97 5.20 -39.60
C ASN A 421 2.38 5.15 -38.18
N ASP A 422 2.44 3.99 -37.52
CA ASP A 422 1.95 3.84 -36.14
C ASP A 422 2.81 4.63 -35.16
N ILE A 423 4.14 4.59 -35.33
CA ILE A 423 5.09 5.38 -34.54
C ILE A 423 4.83 6.88 -34.75
N ALA A 424 4.72 7.32 -36.00
CA ALA A 424 4.46 8.72 -36.32
C ALA A 424 3.12 9.20 -35.75
N LYS A 425 2.06 8.39 -35.86
CA LYS A 425 0.73 8.68 -35.28
C LYS A 425 0.78 8.75 -33.76
N ALA A 426 1.48 7.83 -33.09
CA ALA A 426 1.61 7.86 -31.63
C ALA A 426 2.34 9.12 -31.15
N ILE A 427 3.42 9.51 -31.83
CA ILE A 427 4.13 10.77 -31.56
C ILE A 427 3.19 11.96 -31.76
N GLN A 428 2.47 12.04 -32.88
CA GLN A 428 1.51 13.11 -33.13
C GLN A 428 0.41 13.17 -32.06
N GLN A 429 -0.13 12.03 -31.65
CA GLN A 429 -1.14 11.95 -30.61
C GLN A 429 -0.63 12.53 -29.29
N VAL A 430 0.54 12.09 -28.83
CA VAL A 430 1.10 12.55 -27.55
C VAL A 430 1.50 14.03 -27.59
N LEU A 431 1.96 14.54 -28.74
CA LEU A 431 2.37 15.94 -28.88
C LEU A 431 1.20 16.91 -29.01
N TYR A 432 0.13 16.52 -29.71
CA TYR A 432 -0.92 17.45 -30.12
C TYR A 432 -2.28 17.20 -29.45
N ASN A 433 -2.48 16.06 -28.79
CA ASN A 433 -3.68 15.82 -28.00
C ASN A 433 -3.42 16.15 -26.51
N PRO A 434 -3.99 17.24 -25.98
CA PRO A 434 -3.73 17.68 -24.61
C PRO A 434 -4.13 16.63 -23.56
N LYS A 435 -5.05 15.72 -23.89
CA LYS A 435 -5.50 14.61 -23.02
C LYS A 435 -4.34 13.89 -22.35
N TYR A 436 -3.27 13.56 -23.10
CA TYR A 436 -2.14 12.80 -22.55
C TYR A 436 -1.34 13.64 -21.54
N SER A 437 -1.07 14.91 -21.85
CA SER A 437 -0.36 15.82 -20.95
C SER A 437 -1.17 16.21 -19.72
N GLU A 438 -2.47 16.44 -19.87
CA GLU A 438 -3.37 16.77 -18.77
C GLU A 438 -3.55 15.59 -17.82
N LYS A 439 -3.79 14.38 -18.37
CA LYS A 439 -3.91 13.15 -17.59
C LYS A 439 -2.60 12.82 -16.90
N MET A 440 -1.45 12.92 -17.57
CA MET A 440 -0.15 12.73 -16.94
C MET A 440 0.09 13.73 -15.79
N GLY A 441 -0.32 14.99 -15.97
CA GLY A 441 -0.21 16.02 -14.93
C GLY A 441 -1.09 15.74 -13.71
N GLU A 442 -2.31 15.27 -13.93
CA GLU A 442 -3.21 14.79 -12.87
C GLU A 442 -2.59 13.62 -12.10
N LEU A 443 -2.15 12.58 -12.81
CA LEU A 443 -1.55 11.40 -12.20
C LEU A 443 -0.23 11.72 -11.51
N SER A 444 0.59 12.63 -12.03
CA SER A 444 1.82 13.10 -11.39
C SER A 444 1.54 13.74 -10.04
N ARG A 445 0.50 14.59 -9.96
CA ARG A 445 0.08 15.21 -8.69
C ARG A 445 -0.40 14.15 -7.72
N MET A 446 -1.29 13.24 -8.14
CA MET A 446 -1.76 12.13 -7.30
C MET A 446 -0.64 11.20 -6.84
N PHE A 447 0.35 10.94 -7.70
CA PHE A 447 1.47 10.06 -7.40
C PHE A 447 2.39 10.66 -6.34
N LYS A 448 2.56 11.99 -6.33
CA LYS A 448 3.42 12.71 -5.38
C LYS A 448 2.69 13.11 -4.10
N ASP A 449 1.37 13.23 -4.14
CA ASP A 449 0.53 13.62 -3.00
C ASP A 449 0.38 12.43 -2.03
N ARG A 450 1.31 12.37 -1.06
CA ARG A 450 1.42 11.27 -0.10
C ARG A 450 1.70 11.81 1.31
N PRO A 451 1.17 11.16 2.36
CA PRO A 451 1.37 11.61 3.74
C PRO A 451 2.82 11.45 4.23
N VAL A 452 3.56 10.48 3.69
CA VAL A 452 4.95 10.19 4.06
C VAL A 452 5.77 9.98 2.79
N ASP A 453 6.97 10.57 2.76
CA ASP A 453 7.97 10.32 1.72
C ASP A 453 8.31 8.81 1.64
N PRO A 454 8.36 8.20 0.44
CA PRO A 454 8.54 6.76 0.30
C PRO A 454 9.84 6.24 0.91
N LEU A 455 10.96 6.97 0.77
CA LEU A 455 12.24 6.56 1.34
C LEU A 455 12.21 6.62 2.87
N LYS A 456 11.67 7.71 3.44
CA LYS A 456 11.50 7.82 4.91
C LYS A 456 10.57 6.74 5.46
N ASN A 457 9.50 6.41 4.74
CA ASN A 457 8.57 5.36 5.14
C ASN A 457 9.27 3.99 5.18
N LEU A 458 10.07 3.66 4.16
CA LEU A 458 10.82 2.40 4.13
C LEU A 458 11.85 2.33 5.24
N VAL A 459 12.63 3.39 5.45
CA VAL A 459 13.58 3.46 6.57
C VAL A 459 12.88 3.20 7.90
N TYR A 460 11.75 3.89 8.14
CA TYR A 460 10.94 3.69 9.35
C TYR A 460 10.54 2.23 9.55
N TRP A 461 10.01 1.58 8.50
CA TRP A 461 9.55 0.20 8.56
C TRP A 461 10.69 -0.81 8.68
N THR A 462 11.83 -0.57 8.05
CA THR A 462 13.05 -1.37 8.24
C THR A 462 13.50 -1.31 9.70
N GLU A 463 13.60 -0.12 10.28
CA GLU A 463 13.95 -0.01 11.70
C GLU A 463 12.85 -0.53 12.63
N TYR A 464 11.57 -0.43 12.24
CA TYR A 464 10.46 -1.01 13.00
C TYR A 464 10.61 -2.52 13.09
N ALA A 465 10.91 -3.19 11.98
CA ALA A 465 11.17 -4.63 11.95
C ALA A 465 12.40 -5.00 12.80
N LEU A 466 13.44 -4.15 12.85
CA LEU A 466 14.58 -4.35 13.75
C LEU A 466 14.14 -4.26 15.24
N ARG A 467 13.41 -3.19 15.60
CA ARG A 467 13.01 -2.88 16.98
C ARG A 467 11.92 -3.79 17.56
N HIS A 468 11.02 -4.31 16.73
CA HIS A 468 9.80 -4.98 17.18
C HIS A 468 9.64 -6.37 16.57
N ASP A 469 8.84 -7.20 17.23
CA ASP A 469 8.26 -8.39 16.60
C ASP A 469 7.13 -7.94 15.67
N THR A 470 7.11 -8.48 14.45
CA THR A 470 6.12 -8.15 13.41
C THR A 470 5.09 -9.25 13.19
N SER A 471 5.05 -10.26 14.07
CA SER A 471 4.05 -11.34 14.05
C SER A 471 2.60 -10.82 13.93
N LEU A 472 2.26 -9.72 14.62
CA LEU A 472 0.93 -9.09 14.57
C LEU A 472 0.56 -8.47 13.20
N LEU A 473 1.52 -8.28 12.29
CA LEU A 473 1.25 -7.75 10.94
C LEU A 473 0.83 -8.85 9.94
N LYS A 474 1.04 -10.13 10.30
CA LYS A 474 0.85 -11.26 9.40
C LYS A 474 -0.62 -11.66 9.32
N PRO A 475 -1.22 -11.75 8.12
CA PRO A 475 -2.62 -12.11 7.99
C PRO A 475 -2.87 -13.55 8.45
N LEU A 476 -4.06 -13.81 9.02
CA LEU A 476 -4.52 -15.16 9.36
C LEU A 476 -4.51 -16.11 8.16
N ALA A 477 -4.60 -15.60 6.93
CA ALA A 477 -4.50 -16.41 5.72
C ALA A 477 -3.20 -17.22 5.63
N MET A 478 -2.13 -16.81 6.33
CA MET A 478 -0.88 -17.58 6.43
C MET A 478 -0.99 -18.79 7.38
N GLU A 479 -2.00 -18.81 8.27
CA GLU A 479 -2.22 -19.83 9.29
C GLU A 479 -3.53 -20.61 9.09
N GLN A 480 -4.49 -20.08 8.32
CA GLN A 480 -5.84 -20.61 8.16
C GLN A 480 -6.34 -20.45 6.72
N THR A 481 -7.11 -21.43 6.23
CA THR A 481 -7.97 -21.28 5.05
C THR A 481 -9.35 -20.77 5.47
N CYS A 482 -9.67 -19.54 5.08
CA CYS A 482 -10.96 -18.83 5.14
C CYS A 482 -11.33 -18.01 6.41
N THR A 483 -11.51 -16.70 6.15
CA THR A 483 -12.35 -15.65 6.79
C THR A 483 -12.24 -15.37 8.29
N ALA A 484 -12.03 -14.08 8.63
CA ALA A 484 -12.42 -13.49 9.91
C ALA A 484 -12.82 -12.00 9.74
N THR A 485 -13.83 -11.57 10.49
CA THR A 485 -14.35 -10.19 10.61
C THR A 485 -14.42 -9.80 12.10
N ALA A 486 -14.20 -8.52 12.45
CA ALA A 486 -14.55 -7.94 13.77
C ALA A 486 -14.66 -6.40 13.69
N SER A 487 -15.11 -5.76 14.78
CA SER A 487 -15.78 -4.45 14.85
C SER A 487 -15.22 -3.48 15.90
N HIS A 488 -15.50 -2.17 15.77
CA HIS A 488 -16.20 -1.31 16.78
C HIS A 488 -16.26 0.19 16.36
N LYS A 489 -17.24 0.95 16.88
CA LYS A 489 -17.51 2.39 16.60
C LYS A 489 -17.16 3.29 17.77
N THR A 490 -16.48 4.41 17.49
CA THR A 490 -16.67 5.79 18.01
C THR A 490 -15.37 6.61 17.83
N ALA A 491 -15.07 7.08 16.61
CA ALA A 491 -13.79 7.77 16.39
C ALA A 491 -13.77 8.92 15.35
N ILE A 492 -14.91 9.29 14.74
CA ILE A 492 -14.90 10.34 13.69
C ILE A 492 -14.83 11.78 14.24
N TRP A 493 -15.29 12.06 15.46
CA TRP A 493 -15.26 13.44 15.99
C TRP A 493 -13.85 14.07 16.03
N PRO A 494 -12.79 13.37 16.49
CA PRO A 494 -11.42 13.87 16.37
C PRO A 494 -10.99 14.23 14.94
N LEU A 495 -11.47 13.48 13.94
CA LEU A 495 -11.21 13.79 12.52
C LEU A 495 -11.92 15.10 12.11
N ALA A 496 -13.20 15.26 12.48
CA ALA A 496 -13.96 16.49 12.24
C ALA A 496 -13.27 17.71 12.89
N ALA A 497 -12.83 17.59 14.13
CA ALA A 497 -12.06 18.62 14.82
C ALA A 497 -10.76 18.96 14.10
N LYS A 498 -10.02 17.94 13.65
CA LYS A 498 -8.75 18.16 12.96
C LYS A 498 -8.93 18.84 11.60
N LEU A 499 -9.97 18.48 10.84
CA LEU A 499 -10.31 19.16 9.59
C LEU A 499 -10.67 20.63 9.83
N ALA A 500 -11.40 20.89 10.91
CA ALA A 500 -11.76 22.25 11.29
C ALA A 500 -10.53 23.09 11.71
N ASP A 501 -9.56 22.50 12.42
CA ASP A 501 -8.28 23.12 12.75
C ASP A 501 -7.44 23.45 11.50
N LEU A 502 -7.56 22.65 10.44
CA LEU A 502 -6.93 22.88 9.14
C LEU A 502 -7.62 23.98 8.30
N GLY A 503 -8.70 24.55 8.83
CA GLY A 503 -9.41 25.67 8.23
C GLY A 503 -10.67 25.30 7.47
N HIS A 504 -11.06 24.02 7.42
CA HIS A 504 -12.30 23.60 6.79
C HIS A 504 -13.52 23.96 7.65
N HIS A 505 -14.65 24.26 7.00
CA HIS A 505 -15.94 24.34 7.66
C HIS A 505 -16.54 22.94 7.69
N VAL A 506 -16.92 22.47 8.88
CA VAL A 506 -17.42 21.11 9.06
C VAL A 506 -18.82 21.16 9.64
N THR A 507 -19.79 20.55 8.96
CA THR A 507 -21.09 20.25 9.56
C THR A 507 -21.05 18.81 10.08
N TYR A 508 -21.29 18.63 11.37
CA TYR A 508 -21.30 17.33 12.02
C TYR A 508 -22.72 17.01 12.47
N ILE A 509 -23.34 16.01 11.82
CA ILE A 509 -24.69 15.58 12.15
C ILE A 509 -24.61 14.27 12.91
N PHE A 510 -25.06 14.29 14.17
CA PHE A 510 -24.96 13.12 15.03
C PHE A 510 -26.16 13.04 15.97
N PRO A 511 -26.97 11.96 15.93
CA PRO A 511 -28.21 11.85 16.67
C PRO A 511 -28.01 11.48 18.14
N MET A 512 -27.28 12.30 18.90
CA MET A 512 -27.07 12.10 20.33
C MET A 512 -27.61 13.22 21.20
N TYR A 513 -27.88 12.90 22.46
CA TYR A 513 -28.47 13.80 23.46
C TYR A 513 -27.68 15.08 23.73
N LYS A 514 -26.42 15.16 23.30
CA LYS A 514 -25.54 16.32 23.50
C LYS A 514 -24.55 16.48 22.35
N LYS A 515 -24.11 17.73 22.17
CA LYS A 515 -22.95 18.06 21.36
C LYS A 515 -21.71 17.34 21.87
N VAL A 516 -20.94 16.78 20.94
CA VAL A 516 -19.75 15.96 21.22
C VAL A 516 -18.56 16.85 21.61
N GLY A 517 -18.53 18.09 21.11
CA GLY A 517 -17.53 19.06 21.53
C GLY A 517 -17.96 20.50 21.32
N SER A 518 -16.97 21.38 21.19
CA SER A 518 -17.18 22.78 20.81
C SER A 518 -15.98 23.24 20.00
N HIS A 519 -16.21 23.58 18.73
CA HIS A 519 -15.18 24.13 17.85
C HIS A 519 -15.81 25.25 16.99
N PRO A 520 -15.17 26.42 16.86
CA PRO A 520 -15.79 27.59 16.21
C PRO A 520 -16.10 27.40 14.72
N ARG A 521 -15.46 26.42 14.06
CA ARG A 521 -15.70 26.06 12.65
C ARG A 521 -16.51 24.77 12.46
N ILE A 522 -17.02 24.18 13.55
CA ILE A 522 -17.89 23.00 13.48
C ILE A 522 -19.33 23.41 13.82
N GLU A 523 -20.23 23.19 12.88
CA GLU A 523 -21.67 23.26 13.11
C GLU A 523 -22.19 21.87 13.49
N GLU A 524 -22.58 21.69 14.76
CA GLU A 524 -23.18 20.44 15.23
C GLU A 524 -24.70 20.49 15.17
N ILE A 525 -25.30 19.51 14.50
CA ILE A 525 -26.74 19.35 14.32
C ILE A 525 -27.18 18.02 14.93
N ILE A 526 -28.23 18.09 15.74
CA ILE A 526 -28.83 16.93 16.41
C ILE A 526 -30.24 16.76 15.84
N PRO A 527 -30.51 15.74 15.00
CA PRO A 527 -31.85 15.48 14.49
C PRO A 527 -32.75 15.01 15.63
N SER A 528 -33.63 15.89 16.11
CA SER A 528 -34.38 15.68 17.36
C SER A 528 -35.29 14.44 17.32
N LYS A 529 -35.83 14.07 16.14
CA LYS A 529 -36.68 12.89 15.99
C LYS A 529 -35.90 11.57 15.93
N MET A 530 -34.61 11.60 15.57
CA MET A 530 -33.78 10.38 15.57
C MET A 530 -33.33 9.99 16.97
N VAL A 531 -33.14 10.95 17.88
CA VAL A 531 -32.58 10.70 19.22
C VAL A 531 -33.38 9.64 20.02
N PRO A 532 -34.72 9.71 20.11
CA PRO A 532 -35.51 8.69 20.82
C PRO A 532 -35.45 7.31 20.16
N LEU A 533 -35.39 7.25 18.82
CA LEU A 533 -35.25 5.98 18.09
C LEU A 533 -33.88 5.36 18.34
N LEU A 534 -32.81 6.16 18.37
CA LEU A 534 -31.47 5.67 18.67
C LEU A 534 -31.40 5.12 20.08
N ALA A 535 -32.00 5.83 21.03
CA ALA A 535 -32.05 5.37 22.41
C ALA A 535 -32.84 4.06 22.57
N LYS A 536 -33.96 3.93 21.84
CA LYS A 536 -34.73 2.68 21.80
C LYS A 536 -33.90 1.55 21.20
N PHE A 537 -33.27 1.78 20.05
CA PHE A 537 -32.40 0.81 19.38
C PHE A 537 -31.22 0.36 20.26
N LEU A 538 -30.54 1.30 20.92
CA LEU A 538 -29.46 1.00 21.87
C LEU A 538 -29.99 0.28 23.12
N SER A 539 -31.22 0.56 23.57
CA SER A 539 -31.83 -0.16 24.69
C SER A 539 -32.18 -1.61 24.36
N GLU A 540 -32.41 -1.90 23.09
CA GLU A 540 -32.57 -3.27 22.60
C GLU A 540 -31.21 -3.97 22.53
N PHE A 541 -30.09 -3.25 22.39
CA PHE A 541 -28.71 -3.78 22.41
C PHE A 541 -28.23 -4.15 23.83
N ASP A 542 -28.87 -5.17 24.40
CA ASP A 542 -28.66 -5.66 25.76
C ASP A 542 -27.86 -6.98 25.79
N ILE A 543 -27.12 -7.22 26.87
CA ILE A 543 -26.38 -8.47 27.14
C ILE A 543 -27.27 -9.71 27.00
N ASN A 544 -28.57 -9.56 27.29
CA ASN A 544 -29.57 -10.60 27.16
C ASN A 544 -29.74 -11.12 25.72
N ILE A 545 -29.47 -10.33 24.68
CA ILE A 545 -29.50 -10.83 23.28
C ILE A 545 -28.51 -11.99 23.11
N ARG A 546 -27.29 -11.82 23.64
CA ARG A 546 -26.24 -12.83 23.52
C ARG A 546 -26.52 -14.02 24.42
N LEU A 547 -27.04 -13.78 25.63
CA LEU A 547 -27.40 -14.84 26.57
C LEU A 547 -28.58 -15.70 26.07
N ASN A 548 -29.51 -15.10 25.33
CA ASN A 548 -30.70 -15.77 24.79
C ASN A 548 -30.51 -16.29 23.34
N ASN A 549 -29.30 -16.16 22.78
CA ASN A 549 -28.97 -16.55 21.41
C ASN A 549 -29.87 -15.88 20.33
N GLN A 550 -30.28 -14.63 20.56
CA GLN A 550 -31.20 -13.86 19.70
C GLN A 550 -30.48 -12.93 18.70
N THR A 551 -29.18 -13.14 18.47
CA THR A 551 -28.35 -12.25 17.66
C THR A 551 -28.87 -12.09 16.23
N GLU A 552 -29.31 -13.18 15.59
CA GLU A 552 -29.84 -13.13 14.22
C GLU A 552 -31.13 -12.32 14.12
N GLN A 553 -32.04 -12.51 15.08
CA GLN A 553 -33.30 -11.76 15.13
C GLN A 553 -33.07 -10.26 15.35
N TRP A 554 -32.12 -9.91 16.22
CA TRP A 554 -31.74 -8.52 16.45
C TRP A 554 -31.12 -7.86 15.20
N VAL A 555 -30.26 -8.57 14.47
CA VAL A 555 -29.68 -8.06 13.20
C VAL A 555 -30.81 -7.73 12.21
N MET A 556 -31.85 -8.55 12.14
CA MET A 556 -33.00 -8.28 11.26
C MET A 556 -33.78 -7.04 11.68
N THR A 557 -34.03 -6.85 12.98
CA THR A 557 -34.68 -5.64 13.53
C THR A 557 -33.84 -4.37 13.33
N ALA A 558 -32.51 -4.48 13.37
CA ALA A 558 -31.62 -3.36 13.07
C ALA A 558 -31.79 -2.83 11.63
N PHE A 559 -32.06 -3.71 10.67
CA PHE A 559 -32.36 -3.30 9.29
C PHE A 559 -33.67 -2.52 9.21
N GLU A 560 -34.76 -3.02 9.80
CA GLU A 560 -36.06 -2.33 9.79
C GLU A 560 -35.96 -0.92 10.41
N ASN A 561 -35.25 -0.80 11.54
CA ASN A 561 -35.05 0.48 12.20
C ASN A 561 -34.29 1.51 11.32
N SER A 562 -33.45 1.06 10.37
CA SER A 562 -32.67 1.96 9.50
C SER A 562 -33.56 2.82 8.59
N VAL A 563 -34.70 2.28 8.14
CA VAL A 563 -35.71 3.03 7.36
C VAL A 563 -36.35 4.11 8.23
N ASP A 564 -36.73 3.75 9.46
CA ASP A 564 -37.34 4.68 10.42
C ASP A 564 -36.36 5.78 10.84
N PHE A 565 -35.07 5.45 10.98
CA PHE A 565 -33.99 6.41 11.20
C PHE A 565 -33.89 7.41 10.05
N CYS A 566 -33.90 6.93 8.81
CA CYS A 566 -33.85 7.79 7.62
C CYS A 566 -35.08 8.70 7.50
N ALA A 567 -36.29 8.17 7.73
CA ALA A 567 -37.49 9.00 7.74
C ALA A 567 -37.43 10.07 8.83
N SER A 568 -37.05 9.68 10.05
CA SER A 568 -36.94 10.60 11.20
C SER A 568 -35.86 11.65 11.03
N PHE A 569 -34.77 11.33 10.32
CA PHE A 569 -33.73 12.28 9.94
C PHE A 569 -34.32 13.45 9.16
N TYR A 570 -34.98 13.17 8.04
CA TYR A 570 -35.56 14.19 7.16
C TYR A 570 -36.81 14.87 7.74
N GLU A 571 -37.46 14.23 8.70
CA GLU A 571 -38.60 14.80 9.42
C GLU A 571 -38.22 15.70 10.60
N SER A 572 -36.95 15.71 11.00
CA SER A 572 -36.47 16.55 12.11
C SER A 572 -36.47 18.02 11.68
N PRO A 573 -37.11 18.94 12.44
CA PRO A 573 -37.19 20.36 12.07
C PRO A 573 -35.81 20.98 11.84
N GLU A 574 -34.81 20.57 12.64
CA GLU A 574 -33.44 21.04 12.53
C GLU A 574 -32.83 20.71 11.17
N ILE A 575 -33.16 19.55 10.60
CA ILE A 575 -32.70 19.11 9.28
C ILE A 575 -33.48 19.80 8.17
N GLN A 576 -34.79 19.97 8.32
CA GLN A 576 -35.64 20.66 7.34
C GLN A 576 -35.27 22.13 7.18
N GLU A 577 -34.96 22.83 8.28
CA GLU A 577 -34.48 24.21 8.25
C GLU A 577 -33.05 24.30 7.71
N TRP A 578 -32.20 23.34 8.07
CA TRP A 578 -30.81 23.30 7.64
C TRP A 578 -30.66 23.07 6.15
N ILE A 579 -31.31 22.04 5.60
CA ILE A 579 -31.08 21.54 4.24
C ILE A 579 -31.47 22.53 3.13
N VAL A 580 -32.39 23.46 3.43
CA VAL A 580 -32.90 24.46 2.48
C VAL A 580 -32.08 25.76 2.46
N ARG A 581 -31.00 25.85 3.26
CA ARG A 581 -30.15 27.05 3.31
C ARG A 581 -29.42 27.25 1.97
N PRO A 582 -29.54 28.43 1.33
CA PRO A 582 -29.03 28.66 -0.03
C PRO A 582 -27.51 28.76 -0.11
N ASP A 583 -26.83 28.95 1.02
CA ASP A 583 -25.37 29.03 1.15
C ASP A 583 -24.72 27.67 1.42
N LEU A 584 -25.51 26.59 1.56
CA LEU A 584 -24.96 25.26 1.78
C LEU A 584 -24.33 24.68 0.52
N HIS A 585 -23.04 24.39 0.63
CA HIS A 585 -22.26 23.66 -0.37
C HIS A 585 -21.30 22.72 0.35
N PHE A 586 -21.15 21.49 -0.16
CA PHE A 586 -20.27 20.48 0.40
C PHE A 586 -19.35 19.93 -0.68
N ASP A 587 -18.04 20.04 -0.46
CA ASP A 587 -17.05 19.39 -1.33
C ASP A 587 -16.94 17.88 -1.06
N LEU A 588 -17.23 17.47 0.18
CA LEU A 588 -17.12 16.10 0.67
C LEU A 588 -18.14 15.82 1.78
N ILE A 589 -18.86 14.69 1.69
CA ILE A 589 -19.79 14.20 2.71
C ILE A 589 -19.31 12.84 3.22
N PHE A 590 -19.18 12.70 4.53
CA PHE A 590 -18.88 11.41 5.17
C PHE A 590 -20.15 10.76 5.69
N ILE A 591 -20.35 9.50 5.30
CA ILE A 591 -21.52 8.71 5.67
C ILE A 591 -21.08 7.56 6.57
N ASP A 592 -21.69 7.43 7.74
CA ASP A 592 -21.53 6.25 8.57
C ASP A 592 -22.33 5.08 7.95
N ALA A 593 -21.67 3.95 7.71
CA ALA A 593 -22.24 2.76 7.08
C ALA A 593 -23.15 1.91 7.98
N SER A 594 -23.54 2.41 9.16
CA SER A 594 -24.57 1.78 9.98
C SER A 594 -25.52 2.85 10.51
N LEU A 595 -26.70 2.92 9.88
CA LEU A 595 -27.79 3.86 10.15
C LEU A 595 -27.58 5.27 9.60
N GLY A 596 -26.52 5.51 8.82
CA GLY A 596 -26.20 6.79 8.17
C GLY A 596 -26.56 6.86 6.69
N GLU A 597 -27.10 5.79 6.11
CA GLU A 597 -27.36 5.63 4.66
C GLU A 597 -28.34 6.68 4.11
N CYS A 598 -29.13 7.30 4.97
CA CYS A 598 -29.92 8.49 4.64
C CYS A 598 -29.07 9.60 3.99
N GLY A 599 -27.80 9.73 4.36
CA GLY A 599 -26.86 10.71 3.84
C GLY A 599 -26.64 10.63 2.32
N TYR A 600 -26.90 9.50 1.66
CA TYR A 600 -26.77 9.40 0.20
C TYR A 600 -27.72 10.35 -0.55
N GLY A 601 -28.87 10.67 0.04
CA GLY A 601 -29.77 11.71 -0.48
C GLY A 601 -29.11 13.08 -0.51
N LEU A 602 -28.34 13.43 0.53
CA LEU A 602 -27.58 14.67 0.60
C LEU A 602 -26.44 14.70 -0.41
N VAL A 603 -25.75 13.57 -0.62
CA VAL A 603 -24.70 13.43 -1.65
C VAL A 603 -25.27 13.75 -3.03
N HIS A 604 -26.42 13.17 -3.37
CA HIS A 604 -27.10 13.48 -4.62
C HIS A 604 -27.54 14.94 -4.69
N MET A 605 -28.17 15.45 -3.65
CA MET A 605 -28.73 16.81 -3.65
C MET A 605 -27.65 17.89 -3.79
N PHE A 606 -26.52 17.73 -3.10
CA PHE A 606 -25.40 18.68 -3.13
C PHE A 606 -24.35 18.39 -4.21
N GLN A 607 -24.48 17.29 -4.95
CA GLN A 607 -23.49 16.84 -5.94
C GLN A 607 -22.07 16.73 -5.35
N ALA A 608 -21.99 16.38 -4.07
CA ALA A 608 -20.75 16.30 -3.33
C ALA A 608 -20.01 14.98 -3.63
N LYS A 609 -18.69 14.96 -3.46
CA LYS A 609 -17.98 13.68 -3.29
C LYS A 609 -18.39 13.08 -1.95
N HIS A 610 -18.28 11.76 -1.81
CA HIS A 610 -18.56 11.12 -0.53
C HIS A 610 -17.54 10.06 -0.15
N GLY A 611 -17.36 9.91 1.16
CA GLY A 611 -16.64 8.79 1.76
C GLY A 611 -17.55 8.04 2.71
N VAL A 612 -17.21 6.78 2.97
CA VAL A 612 -18.01 5.92 3.85
C VAL A 612 -17.16 5.49 5.03
N ASP A 613 -17.70 5.59 6.25
CA ASP A 613 -17.08 5.08 7.46
C ASP A 613 -17.68 3.73 7.85
N HIS A 614 -16.84 2.70 7.89
CA HIS A 614 -17.18 1.36 8.31
C HIS A 614 -16.57 1.05 9.68
N ALA A 615 -17.42 0.56 10.56
CA ALA A 615 -17.01 0.04 11.86
C ALA A 615 -16.61 -1.44 11.85
N VAL A 616 -16.88 -2.12 10.73
CA VAL A 616 -16.62 -3.54 10.49
C VAL A 616 -16.17 -3.74 9.04
N PRO A 617 -15.30 -4.70 8.74
CA PRO A 617 -14.95 -5.11 7.39
C PRO A 617 -16.07 -5.96 6.77
N VAL A 618 -17.32 -5.59 7.01
CA VAL A 618 -18.49 -6.13 6.36
C VAL A 618 -19.05 -5.01 5.51
N ILE A 619 -18.82 -5.09 4.19
CA ILE A 619 -19.69 -4.41 3.24
C ILE A 619 -20.97 -5.22 3.28
N TRP A 620 -21.87 -4.81 4.15
CA TRP A 620 -23.24 -5.29 4.13
C TRP A 620 -23.75 -5.00 2.72
N ARG A 621 -23.86 -6.02 1.87
CA ARG A 621 -24.58 -5.88 0.61
C ARG A 621 -26.05 -5.81 0.97
N TYR A 622 -26.52 -4.67 1.48
CA TYR A 622 -27.90 -4.33 1.86
C TYR A 622 -28.90 -4.42 0.69
N ASN A 623 -28.47 -4.99 -0.44
CA ASN A 623 -29.17 -5.04 -1.71
C ASN A 623 -29.53 -6.46 -2.16
N GLN A 624 -30.04 -7.27 -1.23
CA GLN A 624 -31.03 -8.29 -1.62
C GLN A 624 -32.42 -7.62 -1.63
N TYR A 625 -32.54 -6.71 -2.60
CA TYR A 625 -33.69 -6.06 -3.22
C TYR A 625 -34.76 -5.32 -2.39
N GLU A 626 -35.26 -5.76 -1.24
CA GLU A 626 -36.44 -5.11 -0.65
C GLU A 626 -36.09 -3.94 0.30
N PHE A 627 -35.18 -4.15 1.25
CA PHE A 627 -34.76 -3.09 2.18
C PHE A 627 -34.18 -1.85 1.47
N GLY A 628 -33.22 -2.06 0.57
CA GLY A 628 -32.59 -0.99 -0.20
C GLY A 628 -33.58 -0.20 -1.07
N LYS A 629 -34.64 -0.85 -1.59
CA LYS A 629 -35.73 -0.16 -2.31
C LYS A 629 -36.58 0.68 -1.38
N THR A 630 -36.94 0.17 -0.20
CA THR A 630 -37.72 0.92 0.79
C THR A 630 -36.96 2.16 1.24
N LEU A 631 -35.67 2.02 1.58
CA LEU A 631 -34.83 3.14 1.97
C LEU A 631 -34.67 4.16 0.83
N HIS A 632 -34.43 3.68 -0.40
CA HIS A 632 -34.36 4.53 -1.59
C HIS A 632 -35.65 5.34 -1.80
N SER A 633 -36.81 4.69 -1.71
CA SER A 633 -38.13 5.34 -1.82
C SER A 633 -38.37 6.39 -0.73
N VAL A 634 -37.94 6.12 0.51
CA VAL A 634 -38.06 7.10 1.60
C VAL A 634 -37.19 8.33 1.34
N ILE A 635 -35.98 8.16 0.82
CA ILE A 635 -35.11 9.28 0.47
C ILE A 635 -35.75 10.13 -0.65
N GLU A 636 -36.24 9.49 -1.71
CA GLU A 636 -36.93 10.18 -2.81
C GLU A 636 -38.16 10.95 -2.35
N GLU A 637 -39.01 10.32 -1.53
CA GLU A 637 -40.21 10.94 -0.98
C GLU A 637 -39.87 12.14 -0.09
N LYS A 638 -38.97 11.96 0.87
CA LYS A 638 -38.66 12.99 1.87
C LYS A 638 -37.88 14.17 1.32
N LEU A 639 -37.03 13.94 0.32
CA LEU A 639 -36.27 15.00 -0.36
C LEU A 639 -36.97 15.53 -1.62
N ASN A 640 -38.08 14.93 -2.04
CA ASN A 640 -38.77 15.24 -3.29
C ASN A 640 -37.83 15.17 -4.52
N ILE A 641 -37.07 14.07 -4.61
CA ILE A 641 -36.11 13.78 -5.69
C ILE A 641 -36.66 12.63 -6.54
N THR A 642 -36.55 12.71 -7.86
CA THR A 642 -37.12 11.72 -8.80
C THR A 642 -36.09 10.94 -9.62
N ASN A 643 -34.80 11.23 -9.47
CA ASN A 643 -33.71 10.63 -10.23
C ASN A 643 -32.56 10.17 -9.31
N LEU A 644 -32.88 9.64 -8.12
CA LEU A 644 -31.85 9.15 -7.21
C LEU A 644 -31.27 7.84 -7.76
N PRO A 645 -29.94 7.73 -7.99
CA PRO A 645 -29.33 6.46 -8.37
C PRO A 645 -29.59 5.36 -7.34
N PRO A 646 -29.54 4.07 -7.72
CA PRO A 646 -29.60 2.98 -6.76
C PRO A 646 -28.54 3.16 -5.66
N LEU A 647 -28.88 2.90 -4.39
CA LEU A 647 -27.97 3.15 -3.26
C LEU A 647 -26.61 2.42 -3.39
N VAL A 648 -26.59 1.25 -4.03
CA VAL A 648 -25.34 0.52 -4.34
C VAL A 648 -24.40 1.26 -5.29
N GLU A 649 -24.92 2.16 -6.14
CA GLU A 649 -24.05 2.98 -6.99
C GLU A 649 -23.30 4.02 -6.17
N PHE A 650 -23.90 4.55 -5.09
CA PHE A 650 -23.18 5.41 -4.16
C PHE A 650 -22.07 4.62 -3.45
N GLU A 651 -22.36 3.43 -2.92
CA GLU A 651 -21.34 2.58 -2.30
C GLU A 651 -20.16 2.31 -3.25
N ARG A 652 -20.46 1.95 -4.52
CA ARG A 652 -19.43 1.70 -5.56
C ARG A 652 -18.63 2.92 -5.96
N ASN A 653 -19.23 4.11 -5.91
CA ASN A 653 -18.63 5.38 -6.31
C ASN A 653 -18.05 6.17 -5.13
N SER A 654 -17.91 5.55 -3.96
CA SER A 654 -17.27 6.16 -2.79
C SER A 654 -15.84 6.58 -3.11
N SER A 655 -15.46 7.79 -2.71
CA SER A 655 -14.11 8.33 -2.94
C SER A 655 -13.07 7.68 -2.03
N LEU A 656 -13.47 7.35 -0.79
CA LEU A 656 -12.65 6.69 0.23
C LEU A 656 -13.56 5.90 1.18
N VAL A 657 -13.03 4.83 1.76
CA VAL A 657 -13.67 4.08 2.84
C VAL A 657 -12.79 4.14 4.08
N PHE A 658 -13.27 4.78 5.14
CA PHE A 658 -12.61 4.71 6.44
C PHE A 658 -13.01 3.43 7.16
N LEU A 659 -12.04 2.72 7.73
CA LEU A 659 -12.31 1.49 8.48
C LEU A 659 -11.69 1.60 9.86
N ASN A 660 -12.49 1.50 10.92
CA ASN A 660 -11.93 1.46 12.28
C ASN A 660 -11.23 0.11 12.50
N HIS A 661 -9.95 0.02 12.21
CA HIS A 661 -9.16 -1.21 12.26
C HIS A 661 -7.72 -0.92 12.63
N HIS A 662 -7.18 -1.72 13.56
CA HIS A 662 -5.75 -1.80 13.82
C HIS A 662 -5.37 -3.26 14.07
N PHE A 663 -4.24 -3.67 13.50
CA PHE A 663 -3.71 -5.04 13.63
C PHE A 663 -3.33 -5.45 15.07
N VAL A 664 -3.41 -4.54 16.04
CA VAL A 664 -3.17 -4.83 17.48
C VAL A 664 -4.50 -5.14 18.19
N GLU A 665 -5.59 -4.54 17.73
CA GLU A 665 -6.93 -4.71 18.31
C GLU A 665 -7.67 -5.88 17.64
N GLU A 666 -7.42 -6.08 16.35
CA GLU A 666 -8.08 -7.08 15.52
C GLU A 666 -7.07 -7.86 14.67
N TYR A 667 -7.54 -8.97 14.08
CA TYR A 667 -6.74 -9.72 13.12
C TYR A 667 -6.38 -8.83 11.91
N PRO A 668 -5.11 -8.86 11.45
CA PRO A 668 -4.71 -8.16 10.24
C PRO A 668 -5.48 -8.70 9.03
N ILE A 669 -6.11 -7.78 8.30
CA ILE A 669 -6.86 -8.05 7.07
C ILE A 669 -6.20 -7.38 5.87
N SER A 670 -6.37 -7.97 4.70
CA SER A 670 -5.93 -7.37 3.45
C SER A 670 -6.91 -6.28 3.02
N LEU A 671 -6.40 -5.07 2.79
CA LEU A 671 -7.22 -3.91 2.42
C LEU A 671 -6.77 -3.37 1.06
N PRO A 672 -7.71 -3.09 0.13
CA PRO A 672 -7.36 -2.38 -1.09
C PRO A 672 -7.14 -0.89 -0.80
N PRO A 673 -6.41 -0.14 -1.65
CA PRO A 673 -6.10 1.28 -1.45
C PRO A 673 -7.29 2.22 -1.19
N LEU A 674 -8.51 1.80 -1.55
CA LEU A 674 -9.74 2.55 -1.26
C LEU A 674 -10.03 2.62 0.25
N PHE A 675 -9.58 1.63 1.02
CA PHE A 675 -9.79 1.55 2.46
C PHE A 675 -8.64 2.21 3.21
N VAL A 676 -8.98 3.15 4.09
CA VAL A 676 -8.07 3.84 4.99
C VAL A 676 -8.35 3.34 6.40
N PRO A 677 -7.53 2.42 6.94
CA PRO A 677 -7.67 2.00 8.32
C PRO A 677 -7.36 3.18 9.25
N TYR A 678 -8.21 3.37 10.26
CA TYR A 678 -7.97 4.29 11.36
C TYR A 678 -8.22 3.54 12.67
N SER A 679 -7.51 3.90 13.73
CA SER A 679 -7.78 3.45 15.09
C SER A 679 -7.01 4.35 16.05
N GLY A 680 -7.42 4.37 17.31
CA GLY A 680 -6.81 5.22 18.33
C GLY A 680 -6.96 6.72 18.06
N LEU A 681 -7.96 7.14 17.26
CA LEU A 681 -8.29 8.56 17.10
C LEU A 681 -8.69 9.13 18.47
N GLY A 682 -7.87 10.03 19.00
CA GLY A 682 -7.97 10.55 20.37
C GLY A 682 -6.83 10.14 21.30
N CYS A 683 -6.08 9.10 20.96
CA CYS A 683 -4.86 8.68 21.66
C CYS A 683 -3.66 9.55 21.19
N SER A 684 -3.37 10.65 21.88
CA SER A 684 -2.17 11.44 21.58
C SER A 684 -0.95 10.91 22.35
N LYS A 685 0.19 10.75 21.65
CA LYS A 685 1.50 10.46 22.28
C LYS A 685 1.88 11.48 23.36
N ASN A 686 1.33 12.69 23.29
CA ASN A 686 1.59 13.81 24.19
C ASN A 686 0.37 14.16 25.06
N THR A 687 -0.55 13.23 25.30
CA THR A 687 -1.73 13.50 26.14
C THR A 687 -1.27 13.83 27.56
N LYS A 688 -1.51 15.07 28.00
CA LYS A 688 -1.40 15.41 29.42
C LYS A 688 -2.55 14.76 30.16
N VAL A 689 -2.25 13.73 30.95
CA VAL A 689 -3.23 13.05 31.81
C VAL A 689 -3.84 14.08 32.74
N LYS A 690 -5.14 14.33 32.62
CA LYS A 690 -5.86 15.18 33.56
C LYS A 690 -5.95 14.43 34.91
N PRO A 691 -5.80 15.13 36.04
CA PRO A 691 -6.02 14.49 37.33
C PRO A 691 -7.44 13.94 37.43
N LEU A 692 -7.58 12.81 38.13
CA LEU A 692 -8.89 12.23 38.41
C LEU A 692 -9.77 13.24 39.18
N PRO A 693 -11.10 13.25 38.94
CA PRO A 693 -12.03 13.97 39.81
C PRO A 693 -11.83 13.59 41.28
N GLU A 694 -11.91 14.58 42.17
CA GLU A 694 -11.59 14.45 43.61
C GLU A 694 -12.27 13.24 44.27
N LYS A 695 -13.55 12.96 43.96
CA LYS A 695 -14.29 11.80 44.50
C LYS A 695 -13.66 10.45 44.09
N LEU A 696 -13.21 10.33 42.85
CA LEU A 696 -12.57 9.10 42.35
C LEU A 696 -11.14 8.99 42.89
N ALA A 697 -10.42 10.11 42.98
CA ALA A 697 -9.09 10.17 43.58
C ALA A 697 -9.11 9.74 45.06
N ASN A 698 -10.08 10.23 45.83
CA ASN A 698 -10.25 9.86 47.24
C ASN A 698 -10.67 8.39 47.40
N PHE A 699 -11.48 7.84 46.50
CA PHE A 699 -11.90 6.43 46.56
C PHE A 699 -10.73 5.45 46.39
N ILE A 700 -9.69 5.84 45.64
CA ILE A 700 -8.49 5.03 45.40
C ILE A 700 -7.28 5.49 46.21
N GLN A 701 -7.47 6.36 47.21
CA GLN A 701 -6.34 6.90 47.98
C GLN A 701 -5.67 5.82 48.86
N ASP A 702 -6.45 4.85 49.34
CA ASP A 702 -6.04 3.82 50.30
C ASP A 702 -6.06 2.40 49.69
N THR A 703 -5.57 2.24 48.45
CA THR A 703 -5.55 0.96 47.72
C THR A 703 -4.22 0.73 47.00
N ASP A 704 -3.82 -0.52 46.79
CA ASP A 704 -2.60 -0.88 46.04
C ASP A 704 -2.75 -0.58 44.54
N GLY A 705 -4.00 -0.49 44.09
CA GLY A 705 -4.38 -0.15 42.72
C GLY A 705 -5.90 -0.22 42.54
N PHE A 706 -6.36 0.02 41.32
CA PHE A 706 -7.76 -0.14 40.97
C PHE A 706 -7.93 -0.84 39.62
N ILE A 707 -9.08 -1.48 39.46
CA ILE A 707 -9.51 -2.12 38.21
C ILE A 707 -10.72 -1.35 37.70
N TYR A 708 -10.65 -0.91 36.44
CA TYR A 708 -11.77 -0.28 35.75
C TYR A 708 -12.48 -1.31 34.87
N VAL A 709 -13.76 -1.53 35.12
CA VAL A 709 -14.62 -2.49 34.41
C VAL A 709 -15.67 -1.68 33.65
N SER A 710 -15.63 -1.78 32.33
CA SER A 710 -16.59 -1.16 31.43
C SER A 710 -17.02 -2.16 30.36
N PHE A 711 -18.30 -2.16 30.02
CA PHE A 711 -18.87 -2.96 28.94
C PHE A 711 -18.99 -2.15 27.63
N GLY A 712 -18.36 -0.98 27.57
CA GLY A 712 -18.42 -0.06 26.45
C GLY A 712 -19.66 0.84 26.48
N SER A 713 -19.71 1.82 25.57
CA SER A 713 -20.77 2.83 25.52
C SER A 713 -22.08 2.34 24.89
N ALA A 714 -22.04 1.17 24.21
CA ALA A 714 -23.20 0.62 23.51
C ALA A 714 -23.99 -0.38 24.35
N VAL A 715 -23.35 -1.06 25.32
CA VAL A 715 -23.98 -2.11 26.12
C VAL A 715 -24.56 -1.50 27.40
N ILE A 716 -25.85 -1.70 27.63
CA ILE A 716 -26.52 -1.29 28.86
C ILE A 716 -26.21 -2.30 29.98
N ALA A 717 -25.28 -1.95 30.85
CA ALA A 717 -24.82 -2.85 31.92
C ALA A 717 -25.85 -2.99 33.05
N SER A 718 -26.78 -2.05 33.20
CA SER A 718 -27.86 -2.17 34.18
C SER A 718 -28.84 -3.31 33.91
N GLY A 719 -28.97 -3.73 32.63
CA GLY A 719 -29.76 -4.88 32.18
C GLY A 719 -29.17 -6.24 32.57
N MET A 720 -27.94 -6.25 33.11
CA MET A 720 -27.27 -7.46 33.55
C MET A 720 -28.08 -8.20 34.64
N PRO A 721 -28.33 -9.51 34.48
CA PRO A 721 -29.03 -10.30 35.48
C PRO A 721 -28.38 -10.17 36.85
N LYS A 722 -29.21 -10.09 37.90
CA LYS A 722 -28.71 -9.93 39.28
C LYS A 722 -27.68 -11.00 39.65
N SER A 723 -27.95 -12.27 39.32
CA SER A 723 -27.01 -13.37 39.58
C SER A 723 -25.63 -13.16 38.98
N MET A 724 -25.55 -12.58 37.78
CA MET A 724 -24.28 -12.28 37.11
C MET A 724 -23.56 -11.10 37.76
N ARG A 725 -24.29 -10.05 38.15
CA ARG A 725 -23.72 -8.94 38.94
C ARG A 725 -23.18 -9.42 40.28
N ASP A 726 -23.93 -10.28 40.97
CA ASP A 726 -23.52 -10.87 42.24
C ASP A 726 -22.22 -11.68 42.06
N THR A 727 -22.06 -12.44 40.97
CA THR A 727 -20.80 -13.12 40.64
C THR A 727 -19.62 -12.16 40.42
N PHE A 728 -19.82 -11.02 39.75
CA PHE A 728 -18.76 -10.00 39.64
C PHE A 728 -18.38 -9.45 41.01
N PHE A 729 -19.35 -9.15 41.87
CA PHE A 729 -19.08 -8.62 43.21
C PHE A 729 -18.38 -9.64 44.11
N GLU A 730 -18.80 -10.91 44.09
CA GLU A 730 -18.11 -12.00 44.78
C GLU A 730 -16.65 -12.15 44.30
N ALA A 731 -16.41 -12.02 43.00
CA ALA A 731 -15.06 -12.04 42.44
C ALA A 731 -14.22 -10.82 42.87
N PHE A 732 -14.84 -9.64 42.99
CA PHE A 732 -14.15 -8.43 43.45
C PHE A 732 -13.78 -8.50 44.94
N GLU A 733 -14.64 -9.11 45.77
CA GLU A 733 -14.38 -9.33 47.20
C GLU A 733 -13.12 -10.18 47.46
N ALA A 734 -12.73 -11.02 46.51
CA ALA A 734 -11.49 -11.80 46.59
C ALA A 734 -10.20 -10.95 46.55
N PHE A 735 -10.30 -9.67 46.19
CA PHE A 735 -9.17 -8.75 46.06
C PHE A 735 -9.35 -7.50 46.96
N PRO A 736 -9.28 -7.64 48.29
CA PRO A 736 -9.60 -6.57 49.23
C PRO A 736 -8.64 -5.36 49.18
N ASN A 737 -7.44 -5.55 48.61
CA ASN A 737 -6.43 -4.51 48.44
C ASN A 737 -6.58 -3.71 47.13
N LEU A 738 -7.57 -4.06 46.30
CA LEU A 738 -7.89 -3.36 45.05
C LEU A 738 -9.27 -2.71 45.16
N LYS A 739 -9.44 -1.60 44.46
CA LYS A 739 -10.75 -0.96 44.25
C LYS A 739 -11.24 -1.26 42.84
N PHE A 740 -12.56 -1.41 42.68
CA PHE A 740 -13.17 -1.69 41.39
C PHE A 740 -14.09 -0.55 41.01
N PHE A 741 -13.91 -0.01 39.81
CA PHE A 741 -14.86 0.91 39.20
C PHE A 741 -15.68 0.13 38.18
N LEU A 742 -16.99 0.07 38.38
CA LEU A 742 -17.92 -0.57 37.44
C LEU A 742 -18.75 0.53 36.76
N GLU A 743 -18.60 0.67 35.45
CA GLU A 743 -19.39 1.60 34.66
C GLU A 743 -20.76 0.95 34.34
N MET A 744 -21.84 1.51 34.88
CA MET A 744 -23.16 0.85 34.92
C MET A 744 -24.20 1.36 33.92
N ASP A 745 -24.02 2.52 33.27
CA ASP A 745 -24.79 3.02 32.10
C ASP A 745 -24.46 4.50 31.75
N TRP A 746 -24.76 4.93 30.52
CA TRP A 746 -24.62 6.34 30.09
C TRP A 746 -25.84 7.24 30.38
N ASN A 747 -26.99 6.65 30.75
CA ASN A 747 -28.27 7.35 30.82
C ASN A 747 -28.50 8.16 32.12
N CYS A 748 -27.41 8.71 32.65
CA CYS A 748 -27.40 9.62 33.78
C CYS A 748 -27.66 11.06 33.30
N SER A 749 -28.90 11.33 32.84
CA SER A 749 -29.57 12.63 32.70
C SER A 749 -28.72 13.90 32.55
N GLY A 750 -27.70 13.88 31.68
CA GLY A 750 -27.04 15.07 31.17
C GLY A 750 -26.40 16.00 32.22
N LYS A 751 -26.18 15.58 33.45
CA LYS A 751 -25.37 16.31 34.43
C LYS A 751 -24.47 15.31 35.12
N TYR A 752 -23.18 15.64 35.28
CA TYR A 752 -22.36 15.07 36.33
C TYR A 752 -22.93 15.54 37.70
N THR A 753 -24.17 15.20 37.99
CA THR A 753 -24.79 15.43 39.30
C THR A 753 -24.52 14.24 40.19
N LYS A 754 -24.50 14.52 41.49
CA LYS A 754 -24.06 13.71 42.63
C LYS A 754 -24.58 12.26 42.73
N GLU A 755 -25.43 11.79 41.83
CA GLU A 755 -26.25 10.58 41.96
C GLU A 755 -25.84 9.39 41.08
N CYS A 756 -24.84 9.52 40.20
CA CYS A 756 -24.41 8.43 39.30
C CYS A 756 -23.31 7.52 39.84
N PHE A 757 -22.83 7.81 41.05
CA PHE A 757 -21.82 7.00 41.74
C PHE A 757 -22.43 6.52 43.04
N ALA A 758 -23.04 5.32 43.01
CA ALA A 758 -23.29 4.54 44.22
C ALA A 758 -21.98 3.82 44.58
N SER A 759 -21.57 3.92 45.83
CA SER A 759 -20.41 3.22 46.39
C SER A 759 -20.68 1.73 46.54
#